data_AF-A0A8H7N1P3-F1
#
_entry.id   AF-A0A8H7N1P3-F1
#
_cell.length_a   1.000
_cell.length_b   1.000
_cell.length_c   1.000
_cell.angle_alpha   90.00
_cell.angle_beta   90.00
_cell.angle_gamma   90.00
#
_symmetry.space_group_name_H-M   'P 1'
#
loop_
_entity.id
_entity.type
_entity.pdbx_description
1 polymer ?
#
loop_
_entity_poly.entity_id
_entity_poly.type
_entity_poly.pdbx_seq_one_letter_code
_entity_poly.pdbx_strand_id
1 'polypeptide(L)'
;MVFKLERERPASAIHQNQLFYVTKEKTVKAYDFQKNVESPTLLSLKKLGSPWVTPRTLSYNPAERSVLVASPVDGGSYELLSLPKDGSGAIEPTESKRGSGTSAIFVARNRFAVLNSNTQVIDIKDLSNNITRSFKPPAGTTDIYFGGTGNLLIITPTAVHLYDIQQKKTTAELAVTGVKYVIWSNDGLYAAFLSKHNVTIVTKTLEQVSSLHETIRIKSATWDDAGVLLYSTLNHVKYTLLNGDNGIVRTLDQTVYLVRVKGRNVYCLDRSAKPRILQIDPTEYRFKLALVKRNYEEMLHIIQNSSLVGQSIISYLQKKGYPEVALQFVQDPTTRFDLAIECGNIDVAVEMAKELERPKFWSRLGAEALAHGNHQIVEMSYQKLKQFDKLSFLYLTTGDHSKLARMGKIAEHRGDFTSRFQNALYLGEVEDRIQMFKEIDLYPLAYMTAKSHGLEEECEAILEATGLTEDQITLPTLGKPLTPVQPVVPTFKSNWPTKAGSQSFFEKALLGQVEGLSLEDNTATNLLDDAMDVDELSKRNGLIEDEEEDATGWDMGDDDVPEVESDFVNVESSEAGGAGSSEADLWARNSPLAADHIAGGSFETAMLLLNRQVGAVNFAPLKPRFLEIFQASRSFLPASTGLPPLVNYIRRTLDETDPRQVLPLIPRDLEHLASNDLQKGYDSMKANRLEDGIGYFKGILHAILVNAVSNEDEVSEAKKLITSASEYVVAMSIELARRQLGGPDALAKDPEKLRRSLELGAYFTIPKIEVPHRQLALLNAMQFAVKNKNYNSALSFANRIIANGGASKIVENAKKTKAQCERNPNDSIDIEFDQFAEFEICAASQTPIYSGTSFEECSFDGSKYHSKFRGTVCRVCEVCEIGKHGSGLKLFA
;
A
#
# COMPACT_ATOMS: atom_id res chain seq x y z
N MET A 1 29.32 -1.58 -57.17
CA MET A 1 30.09 -1.11 -55.99
C MET A 1 30.78 0.19 -56.39
N VAL A 2 30.33 1.35 -55.90
CA VAL A 2 31.03 2.63 -56.17
C VAL A 2 32.19 2.71 -55.17
N PHE A 3 33.43 2.54 -55.64
CA PHE A 3 34.61 2.75 -54.80
C PHE A 3 34.71 4.23 -54.45
N LYS A 4 34.60 4.56 -53.17
CA LYS A 4 34.79 5.92 -52.68
C LYS A 4 36.28 6.14 -52.44
N LEU A 5 36.91 6.94 -53.31
CA LEU A 5 38.33 7.31 -53.23
C LEU A 5 38.65 8.16 -51.99
N GLU A 6 37.69 8.96 -51.54
CA GLU A 6 37.87 9.91 -50.43
C GLU A 6 36.81 9.74 -49.36
N ARG A 7 37.19 10.08 -48.12
CA ARG A 7 36.28 10.09 -46.97
C ARG A 7 35.39 11.34 -47.03
N GLU A 8 34.09 11.13 -47.09
CA GLU A 8 33.10 12.21 -47.18
C GLU A 8 32.84 12.97 -45.87
N ARG A 9 33.11 12.35 -44.71
CA ARG A 9 32.85 12.96 -43.38
C ARG A 9 34.03 13.86 -42.97
N PRO A 10 33.83 15.18 -42.82
CA PRO A 10 34.86 16.09 -42.32
C PRO A 10 35.25 15.77 -40.88
N ALA A 11 36.53 15.97 -40.55
CA ALA A 11 36.99 15.94 -39.16
C ALA A 11 36.61 17.24 -38.47
N SER A 12 35.92 17.14 -37.33
CA SER A 12 35.41 18.29 -36.59
C SER A 12 35.44 18.05 -35.09
N ALA A 13 35.67 19.11 -34.31
CA ALA A 13 35.49 19.14 -32.87
C ALA A 13 34.72 20.38 -32.45
N ILE A 14 33.91 20.23 -31.40
CA ILE A 14 33.11 21.32 -30.83
C ILE A 14 33.69 21.66 -29.48
N HIS A 15 33.84 22.95 -29.20
CA HIS A 15 34.08 23.43 -27.86
C HIS A 15 33.22 24.66 -27.59
N GLN A 16 32.31 24.54 -26.62
CA GLN A 16 31.33 25.58 -26.30
C GLN A 16 30.60 26.07 -27.58
N ASN A 17 30.76 27.34 -27.96
CA ASN A 17 30.09 27.95 -29.10
C ASN A 17 30.91 27.95 -30.40
N GLN A 18 32.06 27.29 -30.42
CA GLN A 18 32.93 27.23 -31.59
C GLN A 18 33.04 25.81 -32.15
N LEU A 19 32.87 25.69 -33.46
CA LEU A 19 33.13 24.49 -34.24
C LEU A 19 34.45 24.63 -34.96
N PHE A 20 35.42 23.76 -34.65
CA PHE A 20 36.64 23.62 -35.43
C PHE A 20 36.47 22.49 -36.43
N TYR A 21 36.67 22.74 -37.71
CA TYR A 21 36.54 21.72 -38.75
C TYR A 21 37.61 21.86 -39.82
N VAL A 22 37.93 20.72 -40.46
CA VAL A 22 38.89 20.65 -41.56
C VAL A 22 38.15 20.71 -42.89
N THR A 23 38.48 21.69 -43.72
CA THR A 23 37.96 21.79 -45.09
C THR A 23 38.63 20.78 -46.02
N LYS A 24 38.06 20.55 -47.21
CA LYS A 24 38.70 19.71 -48.25
C LYS A 24 40.07 20.23 -48.68
N GLU A 25 40.31 21.53 -48.60
CA GLU A 25 41.60 22.17 -48.91
C GLU A 25 42.64 21.97 -47.79
N LYS A 26 42.35 21.09 -46.82
CA LYS A 26 43.16 20.82 -45.63
C LYS A 26 43.42 22.08 -44.80
N THR A 27 42.45 22.99 -44.72
CA THR A 27 42.53 24.16 -43.84
C THR A 27 41.66 23.98 -42.61
N VAL A 28 42.16 24.37 -41.44
CA VAL A 28 41.40 24.42 -40.20
C VAL A 28 40.68 25.76 -40.14
N LYS A 29 39.36 25.72 -39.99
CA LYS A 29 38.52 26.89 -39.80
C LYS A 29 37.68 26.75 -38.53
N ALA A 30 37.31 27.88 -37.95
CA ALA A 30 36.35 27.94 -36.87
C ALA A 30 35.02 28.50 -37.39
N TYR A 31 33.91 27.99 -36.88
CA TYR A 31 32.58 28.54 -37.09
C TYR A 31 31.97 28.89 -35.74
N ASP A 32 31.54 30.14 -35.58
CA ASP A 32 30.89 30.62 -34.35
C ASP A 32 29.36 30.49 -34.45
N PHE A 33 28.76 29.69 -33.57
CA PHE A 33 27.32 29.44 -33.55
C PHE A 33 26.48 30.64 -33.08
N GLN A 34 27.06 31.64 -32.40
CA GLN A 34 26.32 32.83 -31.97
C GLN A 34 26.24 33.86 -33.09
N LYS A 35 27.38 34.11 -33.75
CA LYS A 35 27.47 35.13 -34.82
C LYS A 35 27.08 34.59 -36.19
N ASN A 36 27.02 33.26 -36.36
CA ASN A 36 26.83 32.59 -37.65
C ASN A 36 27.86 33.02 -38.71
N VAL A 37 29.09 33.28 -38.26
CA VAL A 37 30.21 33.72 -39.11
C VAL A 37 31.30 32.65 -39.10
N GLU A 38 31.81 32.35 -40.29
CA GLU A 38 32.98 31.52 -40.50
C GLU A 38 34.25 32.38 -40.31
N SER A 39 35.20 31.87 -39.50
CA SER A 39 36.47 32.54 -39.31
C SER A 39 37.32 32.49 -40.59
N PRO A 40 38.25 33.44 -40.79
CA PRO A 40 39.34 33.24 -41.73
C PRO A 40 40.12 31.96 -41.39
N THR A 41 40.83 31.41 -42.39
CA THR A 41 41.65 30.21 -42.24
C THR A 41 42.62 30.37 -41.07
N LEU A 42 42.53 29.48 -40.08
CA LEU A 42 43.37 29.53 -38.88
C LEU A 42 44.72 28.85 -39.13
N LEU A 43 44.70 27.73 -39.86
CA LEU A 43 45.90 26.93 -40.11
C LEU A 43 45.77 26.13 -41.42
N SER A 44 46.89 25.97 -42.14
CA SER A 44 46.98 25.11 -43.32
C SER A 44 47.67 23.78 -42.98
N LEU A 45 47.02 22.65 -43.26
CA LEU A 45 47.49 21.28 -43.05
C LEU A 45 47.99 20.63 -44.36
N LYS A 46 48.40 21.42 -45.36
CA LYS A 46 48.83 20.89 -46.67
C LYS A 46 50.04 19.93 -46.57
N LYS A 47 50.89 20.08 -45.56
CA LYS A 47 52.06 19.21 -45.28
C LYS A 47 51.70 17.92 -44.51
N LEU A 48 50.44 17.73 -44.10
CA LEU A 48 49.94 16.54 -43.39
C LEU A 48 49.50 15.46 -44.39
N GLY A 49 50.30 14.38 -44.49
CA GLY A 49 50.03 13.20 -45.30
C GLY A 49 49.97 13.45 -46.82
N SER A 50 49.61 12.43 -47.60
CA SER A 50 49.45 12.53 -49.05
C SER A 50 48.34 13.55 -49.42
N PRO A 51 48.47 14.32 -50.52
CA PRO A 51 47.50 15.35 -50.92
C PRO A 51 46.04 14.87 -51.00
N TRP A 52 45.86 13.59 -51.34
CA TRP A 52 44.57 12.95 -51.62
C TRP A 52 43.85 12.37 -50.39
N VAL A 53 44.50 12.31 -49.22
CA VAL A 53 43.90 11.72 -48.01
C VAL A 53 43.52 12.80 -47.01
N THR A 54 42.23 12.89 -46.68
CA THR A 54 41.69 13.79 -45.66
C THR A 54 41.88 13.22 -44.25
N PRO A 55 42.16 14.06 -43.23
CA PRO A 55 42.26 13.62 -41.84
C PRO A 55 41.04 12.86 -41.31
N ARG A 56 41.26 11.89 -40.43
CA ARG A 56 40.24 10.99 -39.86
C ARG A 56 39.53 11.56 -38.64
N THR A 57 40.27 12.14 -37.70
CA THR A 57 39.75 12.70 -36.45
C THR A 57 40.45 14.01 -36.12
N LEU A 58 39.72 14.87 -35.42
CA LEU A 58 40.21 16.14 -34.88
C LEU A 58 39.79 16.22 -33.42
N SER A 59 40.74 16.48 -32.53
CA SER A 59 40.51 16.66 -31.09
C SER A 59 41.07 18.00 -30.67
N TYR A 60 40.29 18.82 -29.95
CA TYR A 60 40.67 20.17 -29.55
C TYR A 60 40.87 20.26 -28.03
N ASN A 61 41.94 20.94 -27.59
CA ASN A 61 42.24 21.22 -26.20
C ASN A 61 42.07 22.72 -25.92
N PRO A 62 41.15 23.12 -25.02
CA PRO A 62 40.91 24.53 -24.72
C PRO A 62 42.02 25.22 -23.92
N ALA A 63 42.81 24.49 -23.13
CA ALA A 63 43.80 25.08 -22.22
C ALA A 63 44.93 25.79 -22.96
N GLU A 64 45.49 25.13 -23.98
CA GLU A 64 46.60 25.64 -24.82
C GLU A 64 46.13 26.01 -26.23
N ARG A 65 44.80 26.00 -26.48
CA ARG A 65 44.17 26.11 -27.81
C ARG A 65 44.87 25.26 -28.86
N SER A 66 45.19 24.01 -28.53
CA SER A 66 45.86 23.09 -29.44
C SER A 66 44.90 22.08 -30.06
N VAL A 67 45.21 21.64 -31.27
CA VAL A 67 44.47 20.65 -32.02
C VAL A 67 45.36 19.46 -32.30
N LEU A 68 44.82 18.27 -32.05
CA LEU A 68 45.37 17.00 -32.52
C LEU A 68 44.60 16.56 -33.75
N VAL A 69 45.32 16.37 -34.85
CA VAL A 69 44.75 15.86 -36.09
C VAL A 69 45.40 14.51 -36.40
N ALA A 70 44.58 13.46 -36.55
CA ALA A 70 45.05 12.13 -36.93
C ALA A 70 44.68 11.81 -38.38
N SER A 71 45.65 11.29 -39.12
CA SER A 71 45.54 10.88 -40.52
C SER A 71 45.87 9.39 -40.67
N PRO A 72 45.12 8.64 -41.50
CA PRO A 72 45.33 7.19 -41.66
C PRO A 72 46.52 6.83 -42.59
N VAL A 73 47.33 7.81 -43.01
CA VAL A 73 48.49 7.60 -43.90
C VAL A 73 49.63 6.88 -43.15
N ASP A 74 50.34 5.96 -43.83
CA ASP A 74 51.51 5.21 -43.33
C ASP A 74 51.31 4.47 -42.00
N GLY A 75 50.18 3.76 -41.85
CA GLY A 75 49.86 3.03 -40.60
C GLY A 75 49.31 3.91 -39.47
N GLY A 76 49.10 5.20 -39.73
CA GLY A 76 48.56 6.19 -38.80
C GLY A 76 49.60 7.21 -38.38
N SER A 77 49.33 8.49 -38.64
CA SER A 77 50.13 9.62 -38.18
C SER A 77 49.24 10.63 -37.45
N TYR A 78 49.76 11.25 -36.40
CA TYR A 78 49.10 12.37 -35.73
C TYR A 78 50.02 13.58 -35.64
N GLU A 79 49.42 14.76 -35.67
CA GLU A 79 50.09 16.04 -35.49
C GLU A 79 49.42 16.84 -34.37
N LEU A 80 50.24 17.33 -33.45
CA LEU A 80 49.87 18.30 -32.43
C LEU A 80 50.24 19.70 -32.93
N LEU A 81 49.23 20.57 -32.97
CA LEU A 81 49.31 21.91 -33.56
C LEU A 81 48.69 22.92 -32.59
N SER A 82 49.36 24.06 -32.34
CA SER A 82 48.79 25.16 -31.55
C SER A 82 48.03 26.13 -32.45
N LEU A 83 46.82 26.55 -32.07
CA LEU A 83 46.02 27.51 -32.84
C LEU A 83 46.33 28.97 -32.44
N PRO A 84 46.51 29.88 -33.41
CA PRO A 84 46.70 31.31 -33.13
C PRO A 84 45.42 31.97 -32.59
N LYS A 85 45.58 33.11 -31.88
CA LYS A 85 44.45 33.85 -31.28
C LYS A 85 43.57 34.57 -32.32
N ASP A 86 44.18 35.12 -33.36
CA ASP A 86 43.53 35.81 -34.48
C ASP A 86 43.85 35.11 -35.81
N GLY A 87 42.83 34.89 -36.64
CA GLY A 87 43.02 34.28 -37.95
C GLY A 87 43.52 35.31 -38.97
N SER A 88 44.79 35.22 -39.36
CA SER A 88 45.40 36.06 -40.38
C SER A 88 45.96 35.19 -41.50
N GLY A 89 45.16 34.93 -42.54
CA GLY A 89 45.64 34.20 -43.73
C GLY A 89 46.24 32.81 -43.45
N ALA A 90 46.78 32.17 -44.47
CA ALA A 90 47.36 30.82 -44.36
C ALA A 90 48.72 30.85 -43.62
N ILE A 91 48.71 31.02 -42.30
CA ILE A 91 49.91 30.87 -41.47
C ILE A 91 50.33 29.40 -41.49
N GLU A 92 51.59 29.13 -41.83
CA GLU A 92 52.21 27.82 -41.66
C GLU A 92 52.46 27.56 -40.15
N PRO A 93 52.29 26.33 -39.66
CA PRO A 93 52.45 26.04 -38.23
C PRO A 93 53.86 26.36 -37.75
N THR A 94 54.00 27.23 -36.75
CA THR A 94 55.27 27.61 -36.12
C THR A 94 55.89 26.47 -35.30
N GLU A 95 55.08 25.59 -34.73
CA GLU A 95 55.52 24.37 -34.04
C GLU A 95 54.53 23.21 -34.31
N SER A 96 54.88 22.29 -35.22
CA SER A 96 54.12 21.05 -35.44
C SER A 96 54.89 19.85 -34.89
N LYS A 97 54.34 19.18 -33.86
CA LYS A 97 54.94 17.95 -33.31
C LYS A 97 54.23 16.75 -33.92
N ARG A 98 54.96 15.97 -34.74
CA ARG A 98 54.46 14.78 -35.44
C ARG A 98 54.81 13.50 -34.66
N GLY A 99 53.91 12.52 -34.68
CA GLY A 99 54.19 11.16 -34.22
C GLY A 99 53.41 10.10 -35.00
N SER A 100 53.78 8.84 -34.83
CA SER A 100 53.04 7.69 -35.37
C SER A 100 51.93 7.25 -34.42
N GLY A 101 50.74 7.03 -34.96
CA GLY A 101 49.54 6.66 -34.21
C GLY A 101 48.28 6.72 -35.07
N THR A 102 47.43 5.70 -34.95
CA THR A 102 46.19 5.54 -35.71
C THR A 102 45.06 6.44 -35.21
N SER A 103 45.00 6.69 -33.90
CA SER A 103 44.08 7.64 -33.27
C SER A 103 44.79 8.38 -32.15
N ALA A 104 44.54 9.68 -32.03
CA ALA A 104 45.12 10.54 -30.99
C ALA A 104 44.04 11.46 -30.42
N ILE A 105 43.86 11.45 -29.09
CA ILE A 105 42.79 12.16 -28.40
C ILE A 105 43.31 12.78 -27.09
N PHE A 106 42.85 14.00 -26.78
CA PHE A 106 43.14 14.63 -25.49
C PHE A 106 42.35 13.96 -24.36
N VAL A 107 43.03 13.61 -23.26
CA VAL A 107 42.41 12.98 -22.09
C VAL A 107 42.40 13.90 -20.86
N ALA A 108 43.38 14.80 -20.78
CA ALA A 108 43.47 15.82 -19.74
C ALA A 108 44.07 17.12 -20.32
N ARG A 109 44.12 18.18 -19.50
CA ARG A 109 44.65 19.50 -19.92
C ARG A 109 46.04 19.42 -20.57
N ASN A 110 46.93 18.59 -20.02
CA ASN A 110 48.32 18.45 -20.49
C ASN A 110 48.64 17.04 -21.00
N ARG A 111 47.64 16.18 -21.24
CA ARG A 111 47.90 14.78 -21.65
C ARG A 111 46.99 14.35 -22.78
N PHE A 112 47.56 13.64 -23.74
CA PHE A 112 46.82 12.98 -24.82
C PHE A 112 47.21 11.51 -24.94
N ALA A 113 46.26 10.69 -25.35
CA ALA A 113 46.46 9.27 -25.60
C ALA A 113 46.61 9.04 -27.10
N VAL A 114 47.54 8.17 -27.47
CA VAL A 114 47.81 7.75 -28.85
C VAL A 114 47.71 6.25 -28.93
N LEU A 115 46.84 5.74 -29.80
CA LEU A 115 46.76 4.32 -30.13
C LEU A 115 47.64 4.03 -31.33
N ASN A 116 48.54 3.06 -31.21
CA ASN A 116 49.23 2.47 -32.35
C ASN A 116 48.61 1.09 -32.65
N SER A 117 47.87 0.99 -33.76
CA SER A 117 47.15 -0.24 -34.12
C SER A 117 48.07 -1.40 -34.51
N ASN A 118 49.27 -1.11 -35.02
CA ASN A 118 50.23 -2.15 -35.43
C ASN A 118 50.89 -2.82 -34.23
N THR A 119 51.23 -2.03 -33.21
CA THR A 119 51.88 -2.54 -31.99
C THR A 119 50.89 -2.88 -30.88
N GLN A 120 49.61 -2.51 -31.03
CA GLN A 120 48.57 -2.65 -30.01
C GLN A 120 49.04 -2.11 -28.64
N VAL A 121 49.56 -0.88 -28.65
CA VAL A 121 49.96 -0.14 -27.44
C VAL A 121 49.28 1.21 -27.43
N ILE A 122 48.79 1.62 -26.25
CA ILE A 122 48.29 2.97 -26.01
C ILE A 122 49.35 3.75 -25.22
N ASP A 123 49.87 4.80 -25.83
CA ASP A 123 50.85 5.71 -25.24
C ASP A 123 50.16 6.98 -24.75
N ILE A 124 50.41 7.35 -23.50
CA ILE A 124 49.99 8.61 -22.91
C ILE A 124 51.15 9.59 -23.00
N LYS A 125 50.96 10.65 -23.78
CA LYS A 125 51.99 11.64 -24.07
C LYS A 125 51.62 12.99 -23.45
N ASP A 126 52.65 13.73 -23.06
CA ASP A 126 52.54 15.14 -22.67
C ASP A 126 52.52 16.03 -23.94
N LEU A 127 52.17 17.31 -23.82
CA LEU A 127 52.14 18.28 -24.92
C LEU A 127 53.50 18.50 -25.61
N SER A 128 54.59 18.06 -24.98
CA SER A 128 55.92 17.98 -25.58
C SER A 128 56.20 16.69 -26.36
N ASN A 129 55.19 15.86 -26.56
CA ASN A 129 55.26 14.56 -27.25
C ASN A 129 56.11 13.49 -26.53
N ASN A 130 56.48 13.74 -25.27
CA ASN A 130 57.18 12.79 -24.42
C ASN A 130 56.21 11.75 -23.87
N ILE A 131 56.61 10.47 -23.89
CA ILE A 131 55.80 9.37 -23.37
C ILE A 131 55.88 9.40 -21.84
N THR A 132 54.74 9.58 -21.19
CA THR A 132 54.62 9.56 -19.73
C THR A 132 54.32 8.16 -19.22
N ARG A 133 53.43 7.42 -19.91
CA ARG A 133 52.97 6.07 -19.56
C ARG A 133 52.58 5.32 -20.83
N SER A 134 52.75 4.01 -20.84
CA SER A 134 52.25 3.13 -21.90
C SER A 134 51.58 1.90 -21.28
N PHE A 135 50.55 1.38 -21.94
CA PHE A 135 49.86 0.15 -21.51
C PHE A 135 49.33 -0.61 -22.73
N LYS A 136 49.13 -1.92 -22.56
CA LYS A 136 48.55 -2.79 -23.58
C LYS A 136 47.02 -2.83 -23.41
N PRO A 137 46.24 -2.45 -24.43
CA PRO A 137 44.79 -2.59 -24.39
C PRO A 137 44.36 -4.05 -24.65
N PRO A 138 43.08 -4.37 -24.45
CA PRO A 138 42.48 -5.63 -24.87
C PRO A 138 42.77 -5.95 -26.35
N ALA A 139 42.90 -7.24 -26.66
CA ALA A 139 43.28 -7.70 -27.99
C ALA A 139 42.28 -7.25 -29.06
N GLY A 140 42.79 -6.77 -30.20
CA GLY A 140 41.96 -6.33 -31.33
C GLY A 140 41.40 -4.92 -31.20
N THR A 141 42.00 -4.05 -30.38
CA THR A 141 41.57 -2.65 -30.25
C THR A 141 41.63 -1.92 -31.60
N THR A 142 40.51 -1.30 -31.97
CA THR A 142 40.32 -0.61 -33.26
C THR A 142 40.51 0.89 -33.18
N ASP A 143 39.91 1.55 -32.18
CA ASP A 143 39.95 3.00 -31.96
C ASP A 143 39.86 3.30 -30.46
N ILE A 144 40.27 4.52 -30.10
CA ILE A 144 40.12 5.09 -28.76
C ILE A 144 39.21 6.31 -28.82
N TYR A 145 38.45 6.56 -27.75
CA TYR A 145 37.60 7.75 -27.56
C TYR A 145 37.76 8.33 -26.14
N PHE A 146 37.41 9.60 -25.99
CA PHE A 146 37.39 10.26 -24.68
C PHE A 146 36.33 9.58 -23.77
N GLY A 147 36.73 9.18 -22.56
CA GLY A 147 35.86 8.48 -21.59
C GLY A 147 35.53 9.30 -20.32
N GLY A 148 35.89 10.58 -20.31
CA GLY A 148 35.91 11.43 -19.11
C GLY A 148 37.34 11.81 -18.71
N THR A 149 37.48 12.78 -17.81
CA THR A 149 38.81 13.23 -17.36
C THR A 149 39.54 12.10 -16.63
N GLY A 150 40.61 11.57 -17.23
CA GLY A 150 41.36 10.44 -16.69
C GLY A 150 40.85 9.06 -17.12
N ASN A 151 39.74 8.99 -17.84
CA ASN A 151 39.17 7.74 -18.36
C ASN A 151 39.22 7.70 -19.88
N LEU A 152 39.39 6.50 -20.44
CA LEU A 152 39.50 6.28 -21.87
C LEU A 152 38.55 5.16 -22.30
N LEU A 153 37.82 5.40 -23.39
CA LEU A 153 37.00 4.37 -24.03
C LEU A 153 37.84 3.65 -25.07
N ILE A 154 38.01 2.34 -24.88
CA ILE A 154 38.72 1.45 -25.79
C ILE A 154 37.67 0.66 -26.57
N ILE A 155 37.69 0.76 -27.91
CA ILE A 155 36.73 0.07 -28.77
C ILE A 155 37.39 -1.15 -29.41
N THR A 156 36.86 -2.32 -29.12
CA THR A 156 37.14 -3.56 -29.85
C THR A 156 35.99 -3.84 -30.84
N PRO A 157 36.14 -4.79 -31.78
CA PRO A 157 35.08 -5.14 -32.73
C PRO A 157 33.82 -5.67 -32.06
N THR A 158 33.98 -6.25 -30.85
CA THR A 158 32.93 -6.95 -30.10
C THR A 158 32.48 -6.21 -28.85
N ALA A 159 33.33 -5.38 -28.23
CA ALA A 159 33.04 -4.71 -26.97
C ALA A 159 33.64 -3.29 -26.87
N VAL A 160 33.12 -2.51 -25.91
CA VAL A 160 33.68 -1.22 -25.51
C VAL A 160 34.07 -1.29 -24.05
N HIS A 161 35.32 -0.96 -23.75
CA HIS A 161 35.88 -0.99 -22.40
C HIS A 161 36.12 0.44 -21.90
N LEU A 162 35.66 0.74 -20.68
CA LEU A 162 36.00 1.96 -19.96
C LEU A 162 37.25 1.70 -19.11
N TYR A 163 38.35 2.37 -19.46
CA TYR A 163 39.65 2.17 -18.85
C TYR A 163 40.06 3.39 -18.02
N ASP A 164 40.37 3.19 -16.75
CA ASP A 164 40.92 4.23 -15.88
C ASP A 164 42.46 4.25 -16.00
N ILE A 165 42.98 5.40 -16.44
CA ILE A 165 44.42 5.63 -16.64
C ILE A 165 45.20 5.67 -15.32
N GLN A 166 44.56 6.11 -14.24
CA GLN A 166 45.20 6.21 -12.92
C GLN A 166 45.32 4.84 -12.26
N GLN A 167 44.21 4.10 -12.24
CA GLN A 167 44.13 2.77 -11.60
C GLN A 167 44.67 1.64 -12.48
N LYS A 168 44.88 1.89 -13.79
CA LYS A 168 45.32 0.89 -14.79
C LYS A 168 44.41 -0.34 -14.85
N LYS A 169 43.12 -0.14 -14.67
CA LYS A 169 42.11 -1.21 -14.66
C LYS A 169 40.95 -0.82 -15.56
N THR A 170 40.36 -1.82 -16.21
CA THR A 170 39.06 -1.68 -16.87
C THR A 170 37.97 -1.58 -15.79
N THR A 171 37.28 -0.46 -15.73
CA THR A 171 36.21 -0.19 -14.78
C THR A 171 34.92 -0.89 -15.20
N ALA A 172 34.60 -0.86 -16.49
CA ALA A 172 33.40 -1.45 -17.04
C ALA A 172 33.63 -1.92 -18.48
N GLU A 173 32.86 -2.93 -18.89
CA GLU A 173 32.85 -3.49 -20.23
C GLU A 173 31.41 -3.64 -20.72
N LEU A 174 31.16 -3.27 -21.96
CA LEU A 174 29.88 -3.44 -22.62
C LEU A 174 30.06 -4.09 -23.98
N ALA A 175 29.37 -5.22 -24.22
CA ALA A 175 29.40 -5.93 -25.49
C ALA A 175 28.55 -5.19 -26.55
N VAL A 176 29.21 -4.38 -27.40
CA VAL A 176 28.58 -3.70 -28.54
C VAL A 176 29.41 -3.90 -29.79
N THR A 177 28.80 -4.45 -30.82
CA THR A 177 29.51 -4.79 -32.06
C THR A 177 29.70 -3.59 -32.98
N GLY A 178 30.92 -3.44 -33.49
CA GLY A 178 31.24 -2.57 -34.62
C GLY A 178 30.98 -1.08 -34.39
N VAL A 179 31.21 -0.57 -33.18
CA VAL A 179 31.11 0.86 -32.86
C VAL A 179 32.15 1.65 -33.65
N LYS A 180 31.71 2.70 -34.34
CA LYS A 180 32.58 3.56 -35.16
C LYS A 180 32.77 4.95 -34.58
N TYR A 181 31.75 5.47 -33.90
CA TYR A 181 31.76 6.82 -33.36
C TYR A 181 31.10 6.85 -31.99
N VAL A 182 31.67 7.66 -31.09
CA VAL A 182 31.12 7.92 -29.76
C VAL A 182 30.81 9.41 -29.64
N ILE A 183 29.62 9.74 -29.15
CA ILE A 183 29.15 11.12 -29.01
C ILE A 183 28.58 11.32 -27.61
N TRP A 184 29.22 12.17 -26.82
CA TRP A 184 28.80 12.52 -25.47
C TRP A 184 27.69 13.55 -25.47
N SER A 185 26.79 13.45 -24.49
CA SER A 185 25.83 14.51 -24.18
C SER A 185 26.56 15.76 -23.66
N ASN A 186 25.91 16.92 -23.77
CA ASN A 186 26.50 18.20 -23.33
C ASN A 186 26.85 18.17 -21.83
N ASP A 187 26.08 17.44 -21.03
CA ASP A 187 26.28 17.30 -19.57
C ASP A 187 27.29 16.20 -19.20
N GLY A 188 27.73 15.38 -20.16
CA GLY A 188 28.67 14.27 -19.93
C GLY A 188 28.09 13.08 -19.16
N LEU A 189 26.77 13.03 -18.96
CA LEU A 189 26.07 11.94 -18.27
C LEU A 189 25.82 10.73 -19.17
N TYR A 190 25.56 10.95 -20.46
CA TYR A 190 25.23 9.92 -21.43
C TYR A 190 26.20 9.95 -22.62
N ALA A 191 26.47 8.80 -23.21
CA ALA A 191 27.19 8.66 -24.46
C ALA A 191 26.38 7.82 -25.45
N ALA A 192 26.41 8.21 -26.73
CA ALA A 192 25.80 7.45 -27.81
C ALA A 192 26.90 6.74 -28.62
N PHE A 193 26.83 5.41 -28.69
CA PHE A 193 27.64 4.57 -29.54
C PHE A 193 26.95 4.35 -30.89
N LEU A 194 27.62 4.76 -31.95
CA LEU A 194 27.12 4.65 -33.31
C LEU A 194 27.84 3.53 -34.04
N SER A 195 27.11 2.45 -34.30
CA SER A 195 27.52 1.38 -35.21
C SER A 195 27.01 1.67 -36.63
N LYS A 196 27.17 0.72 -37.56
CA LYS A 196 26.71 0.91 -38.96
C LYS A 196 25.18 1.10 -39.03
N HIS A 197 24.44 0.33 -38.24
CA HIS A 197 22.99 0.25 -38.20
C HIS A 197 22.41 0.42 -36.80
N ASN A 198 23.23 0.42 -35.75
CA ASN A 198 22.75 0.50 -34.38
C ASN A 198 23.18 1.82 -33.72
N VAL A 199 22.29 2.36 -32.90
CA VAL A 199 22.57 3.43 -31.94
C VAL A 199 22.35 2.86 -30.55
N THR A 200 23.40 2.79 -29.73
CA THR A 200 23.30 2.34 -28.34
C THR A 200 23.61 3.51 -27.43
N ILE A 201 22.68 3.86 -26.54
CA ILE A 201 22.87 4.92 -25.55
C ILE A 201 23.31 4.28 -24.25
N VAL A 202 24.39 4.81 -23.68
CA VAL A 202 25.00 4.33 -22.45
C VAL A 202 25.16 5.47 -21.45
N THR A 203 25.19 5.14 -20.16
CA THR A 203 25.58 6.07 -19.11
C THR A 203 27.10 6.26 -19.08
N LYS A 204 27.57 7.23 -18.29
CA LYS A 204 28.99 7.43 -18.00
C LYS A 204 29.70 6.17 -17.45
N THR A 205 28.97 5.28 -16.76
CA THR A 205 29.49 4.01 -16.21
C THR A 205 29.45 2.84 -17.19
N LEU A 206 29.05 3.07 -18.45
CA LEU A 206 28.81 2.05 -19.50
C LEU A 206 27.60 1.14 -19.27
N GLU A 207 26.62 1.55 -18.46
CA GLU A 207 25.34 0.84 -18.40
C GLU A 207 24.51 1.16 -19.66
N GLN A 208 23.97 0.13 -20.29
CA GLN A 208 23.15 0.28 -21.48
C GLN A 208 21.74 0.78 -21.11
N VAL A 209 21.38 1.97 -21.59
CA VAL A 209 20.06 2.58 -21.36
C VAL A 209 19.07 2.16 -22.45
N SER A 210 19.47 2.29 -23.71
CA SER A 210 18.65 1.91 -24.85
C SER A 210 19.49 1.54 -26.07
N SER A 211 18.91 0.71 -26.94
CA SER A 211 19.52 0.28 -28.18
C SER A 211 18.47 0.35 -29.30
N LEU A 212 18.85 0.96 -30.41
CA LEU A 212 17.98 1.16 -31.57
C LEU A 212 18.65 0.59 -32.81
N HIS A 213 17.92 -0.24 -33.56
CA HIS A 213 18.34 -0.76 -34.85
C HIS A 213 17.67 0.01 -36.00
N GLU A 214 18.47 0.43 -36.98
CA GLU A 214 18.05 1.18 -38.15
C GLU A 214 18.47 0.46 -39.44
N THR A 215 17.53 0.32 -40.39
CA THR A 215 17.79 -0.34 -41.68
C THR A 215 18.75 0.47 -42.55
N ILE A 216 18.63 1.80 -42.53
CA ILE A 216 19.48 2.73 -43.27
C ILE A 216 20.74 3.07 -42.45
N ARG A 217 21.89 3.10 -43.12
CA ARG A 217 23.17 3.42 -42.46
C ARG A 217 23.19 4.81 -41.82
N ILE A 218 23.54 4.84 -40.53
CA ILE A 218 23.70 6.06 -39.72
C ILE A 218 25.00 6.79 -40.11
N LYS A 219 24.95 8.13 -40.16
CA LYS A 219 26.06 8.99 -40.57
C LYS A 219 26.67 9.79 -39.43
N SER A 220 25.83 10.39 -38.60
CA SER A 220 26.23 11.22 -37.46
C SER A 220 25.07 11.37 -36.47
N ALA A 221 25.38 11.74 -35.24
CA ALA A 221 24.38 12.12 -34.25
C ALA A 221 24.85 13.34 -33.44
N THR A 222 23.94 13.98 -32.74
CA THR A 222 24.21 15.09 -31.82
C THR A 222 23.09 15.16 -30.78
N TRP A 223 23.41 15.63 -29.59
CA TRP A 223 22.44 15.79 -28.51
C TRP A 223 21.81 17.19 -28.56
N ASP A 224 20.50 17.25 -28.38
CA ASP A 224 19.78 18.50 -28.09
C ASP A 224 19.99 18.90 -26.63
N ASP A 225 19.80 20.19 -26.32
CA ASP A 225 19.95 20.72 -24.95
C ASP A 225 18.93 20.09 -23.97
N ALA A 226 17.82 19.53 -24.48
CA ALA A 226 16.81 18.82 -23.70
C ALA A 226 17.17 17.35 -23.37
N GLY A 227 18.32 16.85 -23.84
CA GLY A 227 18.75 15.47 -23.63
C GLY A 227 18.20 14.46 -24.66
N VAL A 228 17.76 14.93 -25.83
CA VAL A 228 17.27 14.09 -26.93
C VAL A 228 18.37 13.87 -27.96
N LEU A 229 18.56 12.64 -28.43
CA LEU A 229 19.58 12.34 -29.44
C LEU A 229 18.99 12.45 -30.85
N LEU A 230 19.54 13.36 -31.64
CA LEU A 230 19.23 13.51 -33.07
C LEU A 230 20.30 12.83 -33.91
N TYR A 231 19.91 11.96 -34.83
CA TYR A 231 20.83 11.28 -35.73
C TYR A 231 20.41 11.41 -37.19
N SER A 232 21.39 11.51 -38.08
CA SER A 232 21.18 11.55 -39.52
C SER A 232 21.45 10.20 -40.17
N THR A 233 20.52 9.81 -41.03
CA THR A 233 20.66 8.69 -41.96
C THR A 233 21.03 9.23 -43.35
N LEU A 234 20.86 8.43 -44.41
CA LEU A 234 21.05 8.93 -45.77
C LEU A 234 20.00 9.97 -46.18
N ASN A 235 18.75 9.74 -45.77
CA ASN A 235 17.58 10.46 -46.30
C ASN A 235 16.78 11.19 -45.21
N HIS A 236 17.02 10.91 -43.92
CA HIS A 236 16.21 11.45 -42.83
C HIS A 236 17.06 11.90 -41.65
N VAL A 237 16.65 12.99 -41.01
CA VAL A 237 16.99 13.30 -39.61
C VAL A 237 15.93 12.67 -38.73
N LYS A 238 16.38 11.82 -37.82
CA LYS A 238 15.54 11.12 -36.85
C LYS A 238 15.94 11.50 -35.44
N TYR A 239 15.03 11.34 -34.50
CA TYR A 239 15.32 11.45 -33.07
C TYR A 239 15.16 10.10 -32.38
N THR A 240 15.83 9.95 -31.25
CA THR A 240 15.60 8.87 -30.29
C THR A 240 15.60 9.45 -28.89
N LEU A 241 14.63 9.01 -28.10
CA LEU A 241 14.53 9.29 -26.67
C LEU A 241 15.28 8.20 -25.88
N LEU A 242 15.55 8.47 -24.60
CA LEU A 242 16.24 7.53 -23.72
C LEU A 242 15.44 6.24 -23.49
N ASN A 243 14.10 6.31 -23.57
CA ASN A 243 13.19 5.17 -23.43
C ASN A 243 13.07 4.30 -24.69
N GLY A 244 13.79 4.61 -25.77
CA GLY A 244 13.76 3.89 -27.04
C GLY A 244 12.73 4.39 -28.06
N ASP A 245 11.88 5.36 -27.71
CA ASP A 245 10.95 5.97 -28.68
C ASP A 245 11.73 6.72 -29.76
N ASN A 246 11.30 6.55 -31.01
CA ASN A 246 11.93 7.15 -32.17
C ASN A 246 10.90 7.83 -33.08
N GLY A 247 11.41 8.67 -33.99
CA GLY A 247 10.58 9.33 -34.99
C GLY A 247 11.41 10.07 -36.03
N ILE A 248 10.74 10.48 -37.11
CA ILE A 248 11.34 11.23 -38.21
C ILE A 248 11.04 12.71 -38.00
N VAL A 249 12.09 13.52 -37.91
CA VAL A 249 11.95 14.98 -37.77
C VAL A 249 11.84 15.64 -39.14
N ARG A 250 12.72 15.24 -40.06
CA ARG A 250 12.84 15.91 -41.36
C ARG A 250 13.46 15.00 -42.42
N THR A 251 12.96 15.10 -43.65
CA THR A 251 13.55 14.51 -44.86
C THR A 251 14.71 15.36 -45.39
N LEU A 252 15.75 14.71 -45.88
CA LEU A 252 16.99 15.32 -46.37
C LEU A 252 17.20 14.99 -47.85
N ASP A 253 17.50 16.01 -48.66
CA ASP A 253 17.87 15.84 -50.06
C ASP A 253 19.33 15.38 -50.24
N GLN A 254 20.19 15.73 -49.28
CA GLN A 254 21.61 15.41 -49.27
C GLN A 254 22.05 14.95 -47.88
N THR A 255 23.04 14.07 -47.82
CA THR A 255 23.57 13.56 -46.55
C THR A 255 24.34 14.64 -45.82
N VAL A 256 23.84 15.02 -44.65
CA VAL A 256 24.46 16.00 -43.77
C VAL A 256 25.04 15.33 -42.53
N TYR A 257 26.11 15.91 -41.99
CA TYR A 257 26.74 15.49 -40.75
C TYR A 257 26.34 16.45 -39.63
N LEU A 258 25.51 15.98 -38.70
CA LEU A 258 25.02 16.76 -37.57
C LEU A 258 26.17 17.09 -36.61
N VAL A 259 26.22 18.34 -36.18
CA VAL A 259 27.26 18.86 -35.29
C VAL A 259 26.64 19.31 -33.97
N ARG A 260 25.73 20.30 -34.01
CA ARG A 260 25.10 20.87 -32.82
C ARG A 260 23.65 21.25 -33.10
N VAL A 261 22.79 21.13 -32.11
CA VAL A 261 21.41 21.64 -32.16
C VAL A 261 21.32 22.83 -31.19
N LYS A 262 20.59 23.87 -31.59
CA LYS A 262 20.24 25.01 -30.73
C LYS A 262 18.81 25.43 -31.02
N GLY A 263 17.88 25.05 -30.16
CA GLY A 263 16.45 25.29 -30.37
C GLY A 263 15.96 24.63 -31.66
N ARG A 264 15.45 25.42 -32.61
CA ARG A 264 14.97 24.92 -33.91
C ARG A 264 16.07 24.75 -34.97
N ASN A 265 17.28 25.24 -34.70
CA ASN A 265 18.37 25.26 -35.67
C ASN A 265 19.32 24.09 -35.44
N VAL A 266 19.47 23.22 -36.43
CA VAL A 266 20.46 22.15 -36.47
C VAL A 266 21.62 22.59 -37.35
N TYR A 267 22.80 22.73 -36.74
CA TYR A 267 24.03 23.02 -37.44
C TYR A 267 24.65 21.71 -37.92
N CYS A 268 24.92 21.64 -39.22
CA CYS A 268 25.47 20.46 -39.87
C CYS A 268 26.55 20.82 -40.89
N LEU A 269 27.40 19.85 -41.22
CA LEU A 269 28.38 19.94 -42.29
C LEU A 269 27.94 19.09 -43.48
N ASP A 270 28.03 19.62 -44.68
CA ASP A 270 27.82 18.84 -45.91
C ASP A 270 29.03 17.96 -46.25
N ARG A 271 28.89 17.13 -47.30
CA ARG A 271 30.00 16.40 -47.94
C ARG A 271 31.15 17.29 -48.41
N SER A 272 30.90 18.59 -48.63
CA SER A 272 31.93 19.57 -49.01
C SER A 272 32.58 20.26 -47.80
N ALA A 273 32.31 19.81 -46.57
CA ALA A 273 32.76 20.44 -45.33
C ALA A 273 32.30 21.90 -45.16
N LYS A 274 31.16 22.28 -45.74
CA LYS A 274 30.56 23.62 -45.54
C LYS A 274 29.52 23.57 -44.42
N PRO A 275 29.51 24.55 -43.49
CA PRO A 275 28.46 24.65 -42.48
C PRO A 275 27.12 25.03 -43.12
N ARG A 276 26.07 24.30 -42.77
CA ARG A 276 24.67 24.57 -43.11
C ARG A 276 23.81 24.58 -41.85
N ILE A 277 22.74 25.36 -41.90
CA ILE A 277 21.74 25.45 -40.84
C ILE A 277 20.45 24.84 -41.37
N LEU A 278 19.94 23.82 -40.70
CA LEU A 278 18.66 23.19 -40.99
C LEU A 278 17.65 23.57 -39.90
N GLN A 279 16.49 24.08 -40.31
CA GLN A 279 15.36 24.27 -39.40
C GLN A 279 14.66 22.93 -39.16
N ILE A 280 14.38 22.61 -37.90
CA ILE A 280 13.58 21.45 -37.49
C ILE A 280 12.38 21.90 -36.66
N ASP A 281 11.30 21.11 -36.70
CA ASP A 281 10.19 21.27 -35.77
C ASP A 281 10.36 20.32 -34.58
N PRO A 282 10.61 20.84 -33.36
CA PRO A 282 10.86 20.00 -32.20
C PRO A 282 9.60 19.59 -31.43
N THR A 283 8.42 20.01 -31.88
CA THR A 283 7.14 19.81 -31.18
C THR A 283 6.87 18.35 -30.83
N GLU A 284 7.01 17.42 -31.79
CA GLU A 284 6.68 16.00 -31.60
C GLU A 284 7.54 15.35 -30.50
N TYR A 285 8.87 15.45 -30.60
CA TYR A 285 9.75 14.79 -29.64
C TYR A 285 9.75 15.50 -28.29
N ARG A 286 9.50 16.81 -28.23
CA ARG A 286 9.30 17.53 -26.97
C ARG A 286 8.01 17.11 -26.28
N PHE A 287 6.92 16.94 -27.03
CA PHE A 287 5.67 16.43 -26.50
C PHE A 287 5.84 15.01 -25.94
N LYS A 288 6.48 14.10 -26.68
CA LYS A 288 6.78 12.75 -26.18
C LYS A 288 7.72 12.78 -24.97
N LEU A 289 8.73 13.65 -24.97
CA LEU A 289 9.64 13.83 -23.83
C LEU A 289 8.90 14.35 -22.60
N ALA A 290 8.01 15.33 -22.76
CA ALA A 290 7.19 15.86 -21.67
C ALA A 290 6.28 14.79 -21.08
N LEU A 291 5.70 13.93 -21.93
CA LEU A 291 4.91 12.77 -21.49
C LEU A 291 5.76 11.78 -20.70
N VAL A 292 6.98 11.48 -21.15
CA VAL A 292 7.91 10.57 -20.44
C VAL A 292 8.38 11.16 -19.11
N LYS A 293 8.67 12.46 -19.07
CA LYS A 293 9.05 13.19 -17.85
C LYS A 293 7.86 13.50 -16.93
N ARG A 294 6.63 13.18 -17.34
CA ARG A 294 5.38 13.56 -16.67
C ARG A 294 5.27 15.08 -16.41
N ASN A 295 5.81 15.90 -17.31
CA ASN A 295 5.72 17.35 -17.25
C ASN A 295 4.42 17.84 -17.92
N TYR A 296 3.35 17.92 -17.14
CA TYR A 296 2.02 18.23 -17.63
C TYR A 296 1.84 19.70 -18.04
N GLU A 297 2.56 20.64 -17.43
CA GLU A 297 2.49 22.07 -17.77
C GLU A 297 3.02 22.33 -19.18
N GLU A 298 4.20 21.77 -19.48
CA GLU A 298 4.80 21.87 -20.82
C GLU A 298 3.93 21.15 -21.85
N MET A 299 3.33 20.02 -21.48
CA MET A 299 2.36 19.34 -22.33
C MET A 299 1.19 20.26 -22.68
N LEU A 300 0.47 20.81 -21.69
CA LEU A 300 -0.68 21.70 -21.91
C LEU A 300 -0.31 22.93 -22.73
N HIS A 301 0.84 23.54 -22.46
CA HIS A 301 1.34 24.67 -23.25
C HIS A 301 1.57 24.29 -24.72
N ILE A 302 2.10 23.09 -24.99
CA ILE A 302 2.25 22.58 -26.35
C ILE A 302 0.86 22.31 -26.97
N ILE A 303 -0.09 21.72 -26.24
CA ILE A 303 -1.46 21.45 -26.73
C ILE A 303 -2.16 22.75 -27.14
N GLN A 304 -2.09 23.79 -26.30
CA GLN A 304 -2.79 25.06 -26.53
C GLN A 304 -2.16 25.89 -27.66
N ASN A 305 -0.83 25.88 -27.78
CA ASN A 305 -0.10 26.77 -28.69
C ASN A 305 0.33 26.12 -30.01
N SER A 306 0.24 24.80 -30.13
CA SER A 306 0.71 24.09 -31.33
C SER A 306 -0.34 23.15 -31.91
N SER A 307 -0.51 23.19 -33.22
CA SER A 307 -1.37 22.29 -33.97
C SER A 307 -0.66 20.94 -34.16
N LEU A 308 -0.68 20.09 -33.14
CA LEU A 308 -0.21 18.70 -33.23
C LEU A 308 -1.22 17.86 -33.99
N VAL A 309 -1.25 17.98 -35.32
CA VAL A 309 -2.17 17.23 -36.19
C VAL A 309 -1.43 16.04 -36.77
N GLY A 310 -1.49 14.89 -36.08
CA GLY A 310 -0.92 13.64 -36.59
C GLY A 310 -1.56 12.41 -35.97
N GLN A 311 -2.06 11.49 -36.81
CA GLN A 311 -2.56 10.17 -36.37
C GLN A 311 -1.49 9.37 -35.58
N SER A 312 -0.20 9.64 -35.84
CA SER A 312 0.92 9.06 -35.10
C SER A 312 0.92 9.47 -33.62
N ILE A 313 0.52 10.70 -33.28
CA ILE A 313 0.48 11.16 -31.88
C ILE A 313 -0.73 10.58 -31.15
N ILE A 314 -1.89 10.49 -31.82
CA ILE A 314 -3.13 9.92 -31.26
C ILE A 314 -2.90 8.44 -30.95
N SER A 315 -2.37 7.68 -31.91
CA SER A 315 -2.04 6.25 -31.70
C SER A 315 -0.98 6.05 -30.63
N TYR A 316 -0.03 6.98 -30.49
CA TYR A 316 0.96 6.94 -29.41
C TYR A 316 0.31 7.19 -28.04
N LEU A 317 -0.58 8.18 -27.93
CA LEU A 317 -1.32 8.48 -26.70
C LEU A 317 -2.23 7.31 -26.29
N GLN A 318 -2.95 6.69 -27.25
CA GLN A 318 -3.75 5.50 -27.01
C GLN A 318 -2.90 4.33 -26.48
N LYS A 319 -1.77 4.02 -27.14
CA LYS A 319 -0.84 2.97 -26.69
C LYS A 319 -0.23 3.22 -25.31
N LYS A 320 -0.04 4.49 -24.95
CA LYS A 320 0.49 4.88 -23.63
C LYS A 320 -0.61 5.00 -22.56
N GLY A 321 -1.87 4.76 -22.90
CA GLY A 321 -2.98 4.80 -21.93
C GLY A 321 -3.48 6.21 -21.61
N TYR A 322 -3.27 7.19 -22.50
CA TYR A 322 -3.79 8.56 -22.35
C TYR A 322 -4.83 8.91 -23.44
N PRO A 323 -5.94 8.15 -23.58
CA PRO A 323 -6.95 8.39 -24.61
C PRO A 323 -7.71 9.72 -24.39
N GLU A 324 -7.77 10.22 -23.16
CA GLU A 324 -8.46 11.47 -22.82
C GLU A 324 -7.80 12.70 -23.44
N VAL A 325 -6.47 12.74 -23.44
CA VAL A 325 -5.69 13.78 -24.11
C VAL A 325 -5.89 13.68 -25.63
N ALA A 326 -6.00 12.45 -26.15
CA ALA A 326 -6.24 12.22 -27.58
C ALA A 326 -7.61 12.75 -28.03
N LEU A 327 -8.65 12.67 -27.19
CA LEU A 327 -10.00 13.16 -27.49
C LEU A 327 -10.02 14.65 -27.93
N GLN A 328 -9.15 15.49 -27.38
CA GLN A 328 -9.10 16.92 -27.71
C GLN A 328 -8.57 17.19 -29.12
N PHE A 329 -7.73 16.30 -29.64
CA PHE A 329 -7.12 16.44 -30.96
C PHE A 329 -7.97 15.87 -32.09
N VAL A 330 -8.97 15.05 -31.77
CA VAL A 330 -9.81 14.38 -32.76
C VAL A 330 -11.05 15.20 -33.07
N GLN A 331 -11.14 15.61 -34.34
CA GLN A 331 -12.29 16.33 -34.89
C GLN A 331 -13.29 15.42 -35.58
N ASP A 332 -12.87 14.24 -36.06
CA ASP A 332 -13.77 13.31 -36.76
C ASP A 332 -14.73 12.63 -35.76
N PRO A 333 -16.06 12.71 -35.96
CA PRO A 333 -17.05 12.24 -34.98
C PRO A 333 -17.00 10.73 -34.75
N THR A 334 -16.55 9.93 -35.73
CA THR A 334 -16.47 8.48 -35.56
C THR A 334 -15.33 8.06 -34.65
N THR A 335 -14.12 8.56 -34.92
CA THR A 335 -12.94 8.31 -34.07
C THR A 335 -13.08 8.96 -32.69
N ARG A 336 -13.75 10.11 -32.62
CA ARG A 336 -14.08 10.78 -31.35
C ARG A 336 -15.06 9.97 -30.50
N PHE A 337 -16.05 9.31 -31.11
CA PHE A 337 -16.96 8.40 -30.41
C PHE A 337 -16.21 7.18 -29.85
N ASP A 338 -15.35 6.55 -30.65
CA ASP A 338 -14.57 5.38 -30.20
C ASP A 338 -13.64 5.74 -29.03
N LEU A 339 -12.95 6.88 -29.12
CA LEU A 339 -12.13 7.41 -28.03
C LEU A 339 -12.96 7.75 -26.79
N ALA A 340 -14.13 8.36 -26.96
CA ALA A 340 -15.00 8.72 -25.82
C ALA A 340 -15.47 7.47 -25.06
N ILE A 341 -15.75 6.38 -25.77
CA ILE A 341 -16.04 5.08 -25.15
C ILE A 341 -14.81 4.53 -24.40
N GLU A 342 -13.62 4.55 -25.00
CA GLU A 342 -12.37 4.09 -24.36
C GLU A 342 -12.05 4.89 -23.08
N CYS A 343 -12.33 6.19 -23.07
CA CYS A 343 -12.16 7.08 -21.92
C CYS A 343 -13.25 6.93 -20.86
N GLY A 344 -14.37 6.27 -21.17
CA GLY A 344 -15.55 6.26 -20.32
C GLY A 344 -16.24 7.64 -20.20
N ASN A 345 -15.97 8.57 -21.12
CA ASN A 345 -16.65 9.87 -21.18
C ASN A 345 -17.96 9.71 -21.96
N ILE A 346 -19.01 9.30 -21.25
CA ILE A 346 -20.28 8.94 -21.85
C ILE A 346 -21.04 10.18 -22.37
N ASP A 347 -20.82 11.36 -21.81
CA ASP A 347 -21.50 12.59 -22.24
C ASP A 347 -21.10 12.98 -23.67
N VAL A 348 -19.78 13.01 -23.95
CA VAL A 348 -19.28 13.25 -25.32
C VAL A 348 -19.72 12.12 -26.26
N ALA A 349 -19.74 10.87 -25.79
CA ALA A 349 -20.20 9.75 -26.59
C ALA A 349 -21.70 9.86 -26.97
N VAL A 350 -22.56 10.41 -26.08
CA VAL A 350 -23.97 10.70 -26.37
C VAL A 350 -24.10 11.78 -27.42
N GLU A 351 -23.33 12.87 -27.32
CA GLU A 351 -23.35 13.94 -28.31
C GLU A 351 -22.97 13.42 -29.70
N MET A 352 -21.90 12.63 -29.79
CA MET A 352 -21.46 12.04 -31.06
C MET A 352 -22.45 11.00 -31.58
N ALA A 353 -23.08 10.20 -30.71
CA ALA A 353 -24.12 9.25 -31.10
C ALA A 353 -25.39 9.94 -31.64
N LYS A 354 -25.75 11.11 -31.09
CA LYS A 354 -26.83 11.97 -31.60
C LYS A 354 -26.48 12.56 -32.96
N GLU A 355 -25.23 12.93 -33.21
CA GLU A 355 -24.80 13.47 -34.51
C GLU A 355 -24.76 12.37 -35.59
N LEU A 356 -24.31 11.16 -35.24
CA LEU A 356 -24.14 10.06 -36.19
C LEU A 356 -25.45 9.29 -36.50
N GLU A 357 -26.41 9.26 -35.57
CA GLU A 357 -27.72 8.59 -35.65
C GLU A 357 -27.73 7.15 -36.20
N ARG A 358 -26.66 6.36 -35.98
CA ARG A 358 -26.62 4.94 -36.42
C ARG A 358 -26.92 3.97 -35.28
N PRO A 359 -27.69 2.88 -35.53
CA PRO A 359 -28.08 1.93 -34.48
C PRO A 359 -26.88 1.20 -33.86
N LYS A 360 -25.78 1.01 -34.61
CA LYS A 360 -24.55 0.39 -34.10
C LYS A 360 -23.92 1.18 -32.95
N PHE A 361 -23.91 2.52 -33.05
CA PHE A 361 -23.33 3.38 -32.01
C PHE A 361 -24.21 3.41 -30.76
N TRP A 362 -25.53 3.47 -30.90
CA TRP A 362 -26.47 3.37 -29.77
C TRP A 362 -26.38 2.03 -29.03
N SER A 363 -26.17 0.93 -29.75
CA SER A 363 -25.98 -0.39 -29.12
C SER A 363 -24.69 -0.46 -28.32
N ARG A 364 -23.59 0.11 -28.84
CA ARG A 364 -22.30 0.13 -28.16
C ARG A 364 -22.32 1.07 -26.96
N LEU A 365 -22.88 2.26 -27.12
CA LEU A 365 -23.10 3.23 -26.05
C LEU A 365 -23.96 2.64 -24.91
N GLY A 366 -25.03 1.92 -25.24
CA GLY A 366 -25.90 1.28 -24.25
C GLY A 366 -25.20 0.18 -23.46
N ALA A 367 -24.29 -0.59 -24.06
CA ALA A 367 -23.51 -1.61 -23.37
C ALA A 367 -22.49 -0.99 -22.41
N GLU A 368 -21.77 0.04 -22.86
CA GLU A 368 -20.76 0.75 -22.06
C GLU A 368 -21.40 1.58 -20.95
N ALA A 369 -22.50 2.28 -21.23
CA ALA A 369 -23.25 3.02 -20.21
C ALA A 369 -23.78 2.09 -19.11
N LEU A 370 -24.15 0.85 -19.45
CA LEU A 370 -24.56 -0.17 -18.48
C LEU A 370 -23.37 -0.64 -17.65
N ALA A 371 -22.20 -0.89 -18.26
CA ALA A 371 -20.97 -1.22 -17.54
C ALA A 371 -20.51 -0.09 -16.60
N HIS A 372 -20.76 1.16 -16.98
CA HIS A 372 -20.50 2.34 -16.15
C HIS A 372 -21.52 2.55 -15.02
N GLY A 373 -22.72 1.95 -15.09
CA GLY A 373 -23.81 2.16 -14.13
C GLY A 373 -24.70 3.39 -14.41
N ASN A 374 -24.60 4.01 -15.59
CA ASN A 374 -25.43 5.15 -15.98
C ASN A 374 -26.73 4.69 -16.65
N HIS A 375 -27.73 4.33 -15.85
CA HIS A 375 -28.99 3.77 -16.34
C HIS A 375 -29.84 4.75 -17.16
N GLN A 376 -29.70 6.06 -16.95
CA GLN A 376 -30.43 7.07 -17.73
C GLN A 376 -30.05 7.05 -19.22
N ILE A 377 -28.75 6.89 -19.51
CA ILE A 377 -28.24 6.82 -20.88
C ILE A 377 -28.58 5.45 -21.51
N VAL A 378 -28.62 4.39 -20.69
CA VAL A 378 -29.11 3.07 -21.12
C VAL A 378 -30.60 3.13 -21.51
N GLU A 379 -31.44 3.78 -20.68
CA GLU A 379 -32.86 4.03 -20.99
C GLU A 379 -33.01 4.77 -22.32
N MET A 380 -32.26 5.85 -22.52
CA MET A 380 -32.27 6.60 -23.78
C MET A 380 -31.85 5.73 -24.98
N SER A 381 -30.80 4.91 -24.81
CA SER A 381 -30.29 4.02 -25.86
C SER A 381 -31.31 2.94 -26.23
N TYR A 382 -31.96 2.32 -25.25
CA TYR A 382 -32.99 1.29 -25.47
C TYR A 382 -34.27 1.87 -26.07
N GLN A 383 -34.64 3.11 -25.72
CA GLN A 383 -35.76 3.81 -26.37
C GLN A 383 -35.47 4.07 -27.86
N LYS A 384 -34.26 4.54 -28.20
CA LYS A 384 -33.83 4.76 -29.60
C LYS A 384 -33.76 3.45 -30.40
N LEU A 385 -33.34 2.36 -29.76
CA LEU A 385 -33.29 1.02 -30.37
C LEU A 385 -34.62 0.26 -30.35
N LYS A 386 -35.67 0.80 -29.69
CA LYS A 386 -36.98 0.16 -29.50
C LYS A 386 -36.89 -1.23 -28.82
N GLN A 387 -35.97 -1.40 -27.87
CA GLN A 387 -35.79 -2.64 -27.10
C GLN A 387 -36.64 -2.60 -25.82
N PHE A 388 -37.93 -2.93 -25.95
CA PHE A 388 -38.92 -2.79 -24.85
C PHE A 388 -38.75 -3.82 -23.73
N ASP A 389 -38.32 -5.05 -24.04
CA ASP A 389 -38.13 -6.11 -23.03
C ASP A 389 -37.02 -5.72 -22.04
N LYS A 390 -35.89 -5.24 -22.57
CA LYS A 390 -34.76 -4.76 -21.75
C LYS A 390 -35.13 -3.52 -20.94
N LEU A 391 -36.00 -2.67 -21.48
CA LEU A 391 -36.48 -1.48 -20.80
C LEU A 391 -37.41 -1.83 -19.63
N SER A 392 -38.28 -2.81 -19.82
CA SER A 392 -39.15 -3.37 -18.76
C SER A 392 -38.32 -3.97 -17.63
N PHE A 393 -37.28 -4.74 -17.96
CA PHE A 393 -36.34 -5.28 -16.98
C PHE A 393 -35.55 -4.18 -16.25
N LEU A 394 -35.13 -3.12 -16.95
CA LEU A 394 -34.45 -1.98 -16.34
C LEU A 394 -35.34 -1.25 -15.33
N TYR A 395 -36.64 -1.10 -15.61
CA TYR A 395 -37.57 -0.49 -14.66
C TYR A 395 -37.86 -1.37 -13.44
N LEU A 396 -37.87 -2.70 -13.60
CA LEU A 396 -37.94 -3.63 -12.48
C LEU A 396 -36.71 -3.50 -11.57
N THR A 397 -35.50 -3.49 -12.15
CA THR A 397 -34.25 -3.42 -11.37
C THR A 397 -34.05 -2.06 -10.70
N THR A 398 -34.50 -0.98 -11.32
CA THR A 398 -34.44 0.38 -10.74
C THR A 398 -35.57 0.69 -9.76
N GLY A 399 -36.67 -0.06 -9.83
CA GLY A 399 -37.86 0.13 -8.99
C GLY A 399 -38.81 1.23 -9.45
N ASP A 400 -38.79 1.61 -10.74
CA ASP A 400 -39.71 2.61 -11.28
C ASP A 400 -41.05 1.98 -11.68
N HIS A 401 -41.95 1.82 -10.71
CA HIS A 401 -43.29 1.29 -10.93
C HIS A 401 -44.12 2.16 -11.90
N SER A 402 -43.87 3.47 -11.94
CA SER A 402 -44.65 4.39 -12.78
C SER A 402 -44.36 4.20 -14.26
N LYS A 403 -43.08 4.04 -14.62
CA LYS A 403 -42.68 3.76 -16.01
C LYS A 403 -42.97 2.33 -16.41
N LEU A 404 -42.87 1.37 -15.48
CA LEU A 404 -43.25 -0.02 -15.72
C LEU A 404 -44.76 -0.17 -16.02
N ALA A 405 -45.64 0.52 -15.29
CA ALA A 405 -47.08 0.55 -15.58
C ALA A 405 -47.39 1.19 -16.95
N ARG A 406 -46.63 2.23 -17.36
CA ARG A 406 -46.73 2.78 -18.72
C ARG A 406 -46.32 1.76 -19.77
N MET A 407 -45.31 0.93 -19.49
CA MET A 407 -44.87 -0.12 -20.41
C MET A 407 -45.94 -1.20 -20.57
N GLY A 408 -46.66 -1.54 -19.50
CA GLY A 408 -47.85 -2.42 -19.56
C GLY A 408 -48.92 -1.89 -20.52
N LYS A 409 -49.26 -0.59 -20.44
CA LYS A 409 -50.20 0.05 -21.37
C LYS A 409 -49.69 0.12 -22.82
N ILE A 410 -48.40 0.32 -23.01
CA ILE A 410 -47.77 0.29 -24.34
C ILE A 410 -47.86 -1.13 -24.93
N ALA A 411 -47.65 -2.17 -24.13
CA ALA A 411 -47.82 -3.56 -24.52
C ALA A 411 -49.26 -3.89 -24.91
N GLU A 412 -50.23 -3.41 -24.11
CA GLU A 412 -51.67 -3.54 -24.39
C GLU A 412 -52.05 -2.88 -25.72
N HIS A 413 -51.64 -1.63 -25.96
CA HIS A 413 -51.90 -0.94 -27.23
C HIS A 413 -51.21 -1.61 -28.43
N ARG A 414 -50.11 -2.34 -28.21
CA ARG A 414 -49.42 -3.11 -29.26
C ARG A 414 -50.03 -4.49 -29.49
N GLY A 415 -50.94 -4.95 -28.63
CA GLY A 415 -51.48 -6.31 -28.64
C GLY A 415 -50.46 -7.39 -28.31
N ASP A 416 -49.38 -7.04 -27.59
CA ASP A 416 -48.32 -7.98 -27.22
C ASP A 416 -48.60 -8.57 -25.82
N PHE A 417 -49.36 -9.67 -25.81
CA PHE A 417 -49.77 -10.36 -24.58
C PHE A 417 -48.60 -10.89 -23.75
N THR A 418 -47.49 -11.27 -24.38
CA THR A 418 -46.30 -11.79 -23.67
C THR A 418 -45.63 -10.68 -22.86
N SER A 419 -45.44 -9.50 -23.46
CA SER A 419 -44.87 -8.36 -22.75
C SER A 419 -45.83 -7.78 -21.69
N ARG A 420 -47.15 -7.80 -21.94
CA ARG A 420 -48.17 -7.46 -20.93
C ARG A 420 -48.11 -8.42 -19.73
N PHE A 421 -47.97 -9.72 -19.97
CA PHE A 421 -47.79 -10.71 -18.90
C PHE A 421 -46.57 -10.44 -18.04
N GLN A 422 -45.42 -10.20 -18.68
CA GLN A 422 -44.15 -9.95 -17.99
C GLN A 422 -44.22 -8.68 -17.14
N ASN A 423 -44.80 -7.59 -17.68
CA ASN A 423 -44.98 -6.35 -16.93
C ASN A 423 -45.94 -6.51 -15.75
N ALA A 424 -47.06 -7.22 -15.93
CA ALA A 424 -48.00 -7.52 -14.85
C ALA A 424 -47.37 -8.41 -13.77
N LEU A 425 -46.52 -9.37 -14.15
CA LEU A 425 -45.76 -10.19 -13.21
C LEU A 425 -44.75 -9.36 -12.41
N TYR A 426 -44.06 -8.41 -13.05
CA TYR A 426 -43.12 -7.51 -12.40
C TYR A 426 -43.79 -6.53 -11.44
N LEU A 427 -44.99 -6.05 -11.77
CA LEU A 427 -45.79 -5.19 -10.89
C LEU A 427 -46.48 -5.96 -9.76
N GLY A 428 -46.65 -7.27 -9.92
CA GLY A 428 -47.44 -8.10 -9.00
C GLY A 428 -48.95 -7.92 -9.16
N GLU A 429 -49.41 -7.34 -10.28
CA GLU A 429 -50.83 -7.11 -10.56
C GLU A 429 -51.50 -8.42 -10.96
N VAL A 430 -52.27 -9.00 -10.05
CA VAL A 430 -52.92 -10.31 -10.23
C VAL A 430 -54.17 -10.20 -11.11
N GLU A 431 -54.95 -9.14 -10.92
CA GLU A 431 -56.18 -8.86 -11.67
C GLU A 431 -55.89 -8.70 -13.16
N ASP A 432 -54.85 -7.95 -13.52
CA ASP A 432 -54.44 -7.75 -14.92
C ASP A 432 -53.97 -9.06 -15.59
N ARG A 433 -53.37 -9.98 -14.82
CA ARG A 433 -53.02 -11.33 -15.30
C ARG A 433 -54.27 -12.18 -15.54
N ILE A 434 -55.22 -12.15 -14.61
CA ILE A 434 -56.50 -12.87 -14.74
C ILE A 434 -57.28 -12.35 -15.95
N GLN A 435 -57.36 -11.02 -16.10
CA GLN A 435 -58.04 -10.37 -17.22
C GLN A 435 -57.40 -10.73 -18.56
N MET A 436 -56.07 -10.70 -18.63
CA MET A 436 -55.34 -11.13 -19.83
C MET A 436 -55.59 -12.62 -20.14
N PHE A 437 -55.61 -13.51 -19.13
CA PHE A 437 -55.93 -14.92 -19.36
C PHE A 437 -57.37 -15.13 -19.84
N LYS A 438 -58.33 -14.32 -19.37
CA LYS A 438 -59.71 -14.31 -19.89
C LYS A 438 -59.77 -13.84 -21.35
N GLU A 439 -58.99 -12.83 -21.73
CA GLU A 439 -58.91 -12.33 -23.10
C GLU A 439 -58.30 -13.35 -24.09
N ILE A 440 -57.47 -14.27 -23.61
CA ILE A 440 -56.83 -15.34 -24.40
C ILE A 440 -57.60 -16.68 -24.28
N ASP A 441 -58.77 -16.69 -23.63
CA ASP A 441 -59.58 -17.89 -23.35
C ASP A 441 -58.86 -18.98 -22.52
N LEU A 442 -57.82 -18.61 -21.77
CA LEU A 442 -57.05 -19.50 -20.89
C LEU A 442 -57.64 -19.56 -19.47
N TYR A 443 -58.92 -19.92 -19.38
CA TYR A 443 -59.69 -19.97 -18.13
C TYR A 443 -59.09 -20.88 -17.03
N PRO A 444 -58.50 -22.06 -17.34
CA PRO A 444 -57.87 -22.88 -16.30
C PRO A 444 -56.71 -22.19 -15.58
N LEU A 445 -55.90 -21.41 -16.31
CA LEU A 445 -54.79 -20.64 -15.73
C LEU A 445 -55.30 -19.43 -14.94
N ALA A 446 -56.34 -18.74 -15.46
CA ALA A 446 -57.01 -17.67 -14.74
C ALA A 446 -57.55 -18.13 -13.38
N TYR A 447 -58.26 -19.27 -13.35
CA TYR A 447 -58.81 -19.87 -12.14
C TYR A 447 -57.71 -20.27 -11.15
N MET A 448 -56.63 -20.90 -11.63
CA MET A 448 -55.47 -21.25 -10.81
C MET A 448 -54.79 -20.01 -10.20
N THR A 449 -54.64 -18.93 -10.96
CA THR A 449 -54.07 -17.68 -10.44
C THR A 449 -54.96 -17.00 -9.41
N ALA A 450 -56.28 -17.01 -9.59
CA ALA A 450 -57.24 -16.45 -8.65
C ALA A 450 -57.27 -17.27 -7.33
N LYS A 451 -57.35 -18.61 -7.43
CA LYS A 451 -57.40 -19.52 -6.26
C LYS A 451 -56.10 -19.53 -5.47
N SER A 452 -54.94 -19.40 -6.12
CA SER A 452 -53.63 -19.32 -5.45
C SER A 452 -53.40 -18.02 -4.68
N HIS A 453 -54.08 -16.93 -5.05
CA HIS A 453 -53.99 -15.62 -4.38
C HIS A 453 -55.19 -15.32 -3.48
N GLY A 454 -56.17 -16.23 -3.38
CA GLY A 454 -57.35 -16.09 -2.51
C GLY A 454 -58.44 -15.15 -3.03
N LEU A 455 -58.52 -14.94 -4.36
CA LEU A 455 -59.55 -14.12 -5.00
C LEU A 455 -60.79 -14.98 -5.31
N GLU A 456 -61.68 -15.14 -4.34
CA GLU A 456 -62.87 -16.02 -4.46
C GLU A 456 -63.92 -15.49 -5.44
N GLU A 457 -64.15 -14.17 -5.49
CA GLU A 457 -65.11 -13.52 -6.41
C GLU A 457 -64.74 -13.75 -7.89
N GLU A 458 -63.45 -13.64 -8.21
CA GLU A 458 -62.93 -13.92 -9.56
C GLU A 458 -62.97 -15.41 -9.90
N CYS A 459 -62.83 -16.29 -8.91
CA CYS A 459 -62.98 -17.74 -9.09
C CYS A 459 -64.41 -18.10 -9.48
N GLU A 460 -65.40 -17.54 -8.77
CA GLU A 460 -66.83 -17.74 -9.07
C GLU A 460 -67.17 -17.23 -10.48
N ALA A 461 -66.71 -16.04 -10.84
CA ALA A 461 -66.93 -15.49 -12.18
C ALA A 461 -66.34 -16.36 -13.31
N ILE A 462 -65.18 -17.00 -13.07
CA ILE A 462 -64.56 -17.92 -14.04
C ILE A 462 -65.30 -19.26 -14.10
N LEU A 463 -65.81 -19.77 -12.97
CA LEU A 463 -66.64 -20.99 -12.93
C LEU A 463 -67.97 -20.77 -13.64
N GLU A 464 -68.60 -19.60 -13.47
CA GLU A 464 -69.80 -19.21 -14.20
C GLU A 464 -69.55 -19.09 -15.71
N ALA A 465 -68.43 -18.48 -16.11
CA ALA A 465 -68.07 -18.33 -17.52
C ALA A 465 -67.73 -19.67 -18.21
N THR A 466 -67.21 -20.65 -17.46
CA THR A 466 -66.83 -21.97 -18.00
C THR A 466 -67.90 -23.04 -17.84
N GLY A 467 -68.88 -22.85 -16.95
CA GLY A 467 -69.95 -23.79 -16.67
C GLY A 467 -69.52 -25.05 -15.91
N LEU A 468 -68.36 -25.04 -15.25
CA LEU A 468 -67.82 -26.16 -14.47
C LEU A 468 -68.05 -25.97 -12.97
N THR A 469 -68.23 -27.06 -12.23
CA THR A 469 -68.30 -27.07 -10.75
C THR A 469 -66.93 -27.38 -10.13
N GLU A 470 -66.64 -26.86 -8.93
CA GLU A 470 -65.33 -27.06 -8.27
C GLU A 470 -64.91 -28.53 -8.14
N ASP A 471 -65.88 -29.45 -8.02
CA ASP A 471 -65.68 -30.89 -7.88
C ASP A 471 -65.08 -31.58 -9.12
N GLN A 472 -65.09 -30.91 -10.28
CA GLN A 472 -64.56 -31.44 -11.53
C GLN A 472 -63.10 -31.04 -11.79
N ILE A 473 -62.51 -30.21 -10.92
CA ILE A 473 -61.19 -29.61 -11.13
C ILE A 473 -60.14 -30.31 -10.25
N THR A 474 -59.17 -30.96 -10.88
CA THR A 474 -58.00 -31.52 -10.19
C THR A 474 -56.94 -30.44 -9.99
N LEU A 475 -56.71 -30.02 -8.74
CA LEU A 475 -55.71 -29.01 -8.38
C LEU A 475 -54.39 -29.66 -7.94
N PRO A 476 -53.22 -29.15 -8.38
CA PRO A 476 -51.94 -29.49 -7.77
C PRO A 476 -51.82 -28.85 -6.37
N THR A 477 -50.91 -29.36 -5.54
CA THR A 477 -50.62 -28.81 -4.20
C THR A 477 -50.18 -27.35 -4.32
N LEU A 478 -51.00 -26.44 -3.78
CA LEU A 478 -50.73 -25.01 -3.81
C LEU A 478 -49.64 -24.65 -2.80
N GLY A 479 -48.57 -24.00 -3.28
CA GLY A 479 -47.54 -23.42 -2.44
C GLY A 479 -47.96 -22.06 -1.88
N LYS A 480 -47.04 -21.40 -1.16
CA LYS A 480 -47.24 -20.01 -0.74
C LYS A 480 -47.01 -19.06 -1.92
N PRO A 481 -47.84 -18.01 -2.10
CA PRO A 481 -47.63 -17.03 -3.16
C PRO A 481 -46.30 -16.28 -2.92
N LEU A 482 -45.50 -16.18 -3.98
CA LEU A 482 -44.24 -15.45 -3.97
C LEU A 482 -44.52 -13.99 -4.33
N THR A 483 -44.06 -13.07 -3.50
CA THR A 483 -44.07 -11.65 -3.82
C THR A 483 -42.90 -11.32 -4.77
N PRO A 484 -43.11 -10.48 -5.80
CA PRO A 484 -42.02 -10.01 -6.63
C PRO A 484 -41.01 -9.25 -5.79
N VAL A 485 -39.72 -9.45 -6.11
CA VAL A 485 -38.62 -8.81 -5.38
C VAL A 485 -38.71 -7.30 -5.58
N GLN A 486 -38.89 -6.56 -4.49
CA GLN A 486 -38.89 -5.10 -4.53
C GLN A 486 -37.46 -4.59 -4.28
N PRO A 487 -36.97 -3.63 -5.09
CA PRO A 487 -35.68 -3.02 -4.84
C PRO A 487 -35.72 -2.26 -3.51
N VAL A 488 -34.78 -2.60 -2.61
CA VAL A 488 -34.65 -2.03 -1.26
C VAL A 488 -34.40 -0.52 -1.30
N VAL A 489 -33.75 -0.04 -2.36
CA VAL A 489 -33.46 1.38 -2.58
C VAL A 489 -34.07 1.81 -3.91
N PRO A 490 -34.85 2.91 -3.96
CA PRO A 490 -35.43 3.44 -5.19
C PRO A 490 -34.33 4.09 -6.06
N THR A 491 -33.59 3.26 -6.79
CA THR A 491 -32.47 3.68 -7.63
C THR A 491 -32.89 4.37 -8.92
N PHE A 492 -34.19 4.53 -9.20
CA PHE A 492 -34.66 5.36 -10.32
C PHE A 492 -34.35 6.86 -10.15
N LYS A 493 -34.13 7.35 -8.91
CA LYS A 493 -33.93 8.78 -8.61
C LYS A 493 -32.54 9.29 -9.00
N SER A 494 -31.53 8.43 -8.99
CA SER A 494 -30.14 8.75 -9.30
C SER A 494 -29.51 7.60 -10.07
N ASN A 495 -28.47 7.84 -10.85
CA ASN A 495 -27.73 6.72 -11.44
C ASN A 495 -27.20 5.77 -10.35
N TRP A 496 -26.94 4.51 -10.72
CA TRP A 496 -26.17 3.62 -9.86
C TRP A 496 -24.79 4.23 -9.62
N PRO A 497 -24.08 3.82 -8.55
CA PRO A 497 -22.71 4.25 -8.31
C PRO A 497 -21.92 4.09 -9.61
N THR A 498 -21.63 5.22 -10.24
CA THR A 498 -21.00 5.20 -11.54
C THR A 498 -19.56 4.80 -11.32
N LYS A 499 -19.04 3.87 -12.13
CA LYS A 499 -17.59 3.65 -12.20
C LYS A 499 -16.97 5.03 -12.38
N ALA A 500 -16.12 5.46 -11.44
CA ALA A 500 -15.50 6.76 -11.48
C ALA A 500 -14.89 6.90 -12.88
N GLY A 501 -15.49 7.75 -13.72
CA GLY A 501 -14.86 8.10 -14.98
C GLY A 501 -13.48 8.57 -14.60
N SER A 502 -12.46 8.13 -15.32
CA SER A 502 -11.17 8.79 -15.23
C SER A 502 -11.40 10.21 -15.76
N GLN A 503 -11.93 11.09 -14.92
CA GLN A 503 -11.73 12.51 -15.10
C GLN A 503 -10.26 12.67 -14.80
N SER A 504 -9.42 12.55 -15.83
CA SER A 504 -8.00 12.70 -15.62
C SER A 504 -7.74 14.08 -15.05
N PHE A 505 -6.66 14.15 -14.28
CA PHE A 505 -6.01 15.38 -13.87
C PHE A 505 -5.99 16.44 -14.99
N PHE A 506 -5.84 16.01 -16.25
CA PHE A 506 -5.88 16.88 -17.42
C PHE A 506 -7.21 17.57 -17.69
N GLU A 507 -8.35 16.89 -17.54
CA GLU A 507 -9.67 17.47 -17.76
C GLU A 507 -9.97 18.54 -16.71
N LYS A 508 -9.59 18.28 -15.44
CA LYS A 508 -9.68 19.24 -14.34
C LYS A 508 -8.73 20.43 -14.51
N ALA A 509 -7.50 20.18 -14.99
CA ALA A 509 -6.52 21.22 -15.27
C ALA A 509 -6.96 22.14 -16.44
N LEU A 510 -7.59 21.58 -17.48
CA LEU A 510 -8.13 22.37 -18.60
C LEU A 510 -9.34 23.23 -18.23
N LEU A 511 -10.16 22.78 -17.28
CA LEU A 511 -11.34 23.52 -16.78
C LEU A 511 -10.98 24.70 -15.85
N GLY A 512 -9.69 25.00 -15.66
CA GLY A 512 -9.22 26.13 -14.87
C GLY A 512 -9.30 25.92 -13.35
N GLN A 513 -9.55 24.69 -12.88
CA GLN A 513 -9.55 24.33 -11.45
C GLN A 513 -8.12 23.98 -10.98
N VAL A 514 -7.16 24.87 -11.24
CA VAL A 514 -5.72 24.63 -10.99
C VAL A 514 -5.29 25.01 -9.57
N GLU A 515 -6.08 25.79 -8.83
CA GLU A 515 -5.74 26.17 -7.46
C GLU A 515 -6.08 25.06 -6.45
N GLY A 516 -5.19 24.09 -6.30
CA GLY A 516 -5.14 23.26 -5.07
C GLY A 516 -4.76 21.78 -5.19
N LEU A 517 -4.39 21.25 -6.35
CA LEU A 517 -4.13 19.81 -6.51
C LEU A 517 -2.63 19.49 -6.63
N SER A 518 -1.95 19.30 -5.50
CA SER A 518 -0.67 18.58 -5.43
C SER A 518 -0.94 17.08 -5.42
N LEU A 519 -0.33 16.37 -6.36
CA LEU A 519 -0.55 14.94 -6.67
C LEU A 519 0.05 13.94 -5.67
N GLU A 520 0.48 14.37 -4.47
CA GLU A 520 1.01 13.46 -3.45
C GLU A 520 -0.10 12.74 -2.67
N ASP A 521 -1.32 13.30 -2.57
CA ASP A 521 -2.40 12.72 -1.75
C ASP A 521 -3.23 11.61 -2.45
N ASN A 522 -3.08 11.41 -3.75
CA ASN A 522 -3.90 10.43 -4.50
C ASN A 522 -3.25 9.04 -4.68
N THR A 523 -2.11 8.78 -4.02
CA THR A 523 -1.52 7.43 -4.00
C THR A 523 -1.89 6.62 -2.74
N ALA A 524 -2.57 7.22 -1.77
CA ALA A 524 -2.80 6.61 -0.46
C ALA A 524 -4.23 6.08 -0.20
N THR A 525 -5.16 6.15 -1.16
CA THR A 525 -6.58 5.81 -0.88
C THR A 525 -7.23 4.76 -1.79
N ASN A 526 -6.46 4.05 -2.64
CA ASN A 526 -6.97 2.95 -3.48
C ASN A 526 -6.13 1.65 -3.37
N LEU A 527 -5.77 1.25 -2.15
CA LEU A 527 -5.16 -0.06 -1.88
C LEU A 527 -6.05 -0.94 -0.99
N LEU A 528 -7.32 -1.07 -1.38
CA LEU A 528 -8.16 -2.17 -0.92
C LEU A 528 -8.84 -2.76 -2.16
N ASP A 529 -8.57 -4.04 -2.38
CA ASP A 529 -9.26 -4.96 -3.30
C ASP A 529 -8.81 -4.95 -4.77
N ASP A 530 -7.69 -5.64 -5.08
CA ASP A 530 -7.64 -6.72 -6.10
C ASP A 530 -6.24 -7.34 -6.13
N ALA A 531 -6.02 -8.37 -5.30
CA ALA A 531 -4.86 -9.24 -5.41
C ALA A 531 -5.36 -10.67 -5.70
N MET A 532 -5.85 -10.86 -6.93
CA MET A 532 -5.99 -12.17 -7.54
C MET A 532 -5.01 -12.31 -8.71
N ASP A 533 -4.15 -13.31 -8.56
CA ASP A 533 -3.28 -13.97 -9.53
C ASP A 533 -3.45 -13.57 -11.00
N VAL A 534 -2.41 -12.96 -11.56
CA VAL A 534 -2.22 -12.74 -13.01
C VAL A 534 -1.07 -13.59 -13.56
N ASP A 535 -0.76 -14.73 -12.95
CA ASP A 535 0.38 -15.58 -13.37
C ASP A 535 -0.01 -16.90 -14.07
N GLU A 536 -1.29 -17.10 -14.41
CA GLU A 536 -1.76 -18.38 -14.99
C GLU A 536 -2.31 -18.33 -16.43
N LEU A 537 -2.06 -17.27 -17.20
CA LEU A 537 -2.59 -17.17 -18.58
C LEU A 537 -1.57 -17.05 -19.73
N SER A 538 -0.27 -17.25 -19.47
CA SER A 538 0.76 -17.16 -20.52
C SER A 538 1.51 -18.46 -20.86
N LYS A 539 1.11 -19.61 -20.32
CA LYS A 539 1.76 -20.92 -20.60
C LYS A 539 0.83 -21.92 -21.31
N ARG A 540 0.25 -21.52 -22.45
CA ARG A 540 -0.29 -22.46 -23.45
C ARG A 540 -0.06 -21.91 -24.85
N ASN A 541 1.13 -22.17 -25.39
CA ASN A 541 1.38 -22.53 -26.79
C ASN A 541 2.89 -22.55 -27.08
N GLY A 542 3.40 -23.70 -27.56
CA GLY A 542 4.67 -23.78 -28.28
C GLY A 542 5.70 -24.76 -27.69
N LEU A 543 5.51 -26.06 -27.95
CA LEU A 543 6.59 -27.04 -28.01
C LEU A 543 7.50 -26.73 -29.21
N ILE A 544 8.83 -26.71 -29.00
CA ILE A 544 9.91 -27.27 -29.86
C ILE A 544 11.20 -27.23 -29.03
N GLU A 545 11.95 -28.32 -29.11
CA GLU A 545 13.10 -28.77 -28.31
C GLU A 545 14.47 -28.17 -28.70
N ASP A 546 15.47 -28.60 -27.91
CA ASP A 546 16.94 -28.66 -28.08
C ASP A 546 17.75 -27.52 -27.39
N GLU A 547 18.33 -27.77 -26.20
CA GLU A 547 19.66 -28.41 -25.90
C GLU A 547 20.81 -27.41 -26.17
N GLU A 548 21.79 -27.11 -25.30
CA GLU A 548 22.60 -27.88 -24.34
C GLU A 548 23.38 -26.90 -23.40
N GLU A 549 23.68 -27.35 -22.16
CA GLU A 549 24.92 -27.24 -21.33
C GLU A 549 25.67 -25.87 -21.16
N ASP A 550 26.11 -25.41 -19.98
CA ASP A 550 26.98 -26.14 -19.03
C ASP A 550 27.10 -25.48 -17.62
N ALA A 551 27.03 -26.34 -16.60
CA ALA A 551 27.76 -26.43 -15.32
C ALA A 551 28.46 -25.23 -14.64
N THR A 552 28.01 -24.92 -13.41
CA THR A 552 28.84 -24.72 -12.19
C THR A 552 27.95 -25.09 -10.99
N GLY A 553 28.22 -26.05 -10.11
CA GLY A 553 29.48 -26.40 -9.46
C GLY A 553 29.17 -26.47 -7.96
N TRP A 554 28.98 -27.68 -7.46
CA TRP A 554 28.47 -28.06 -6.15
C TRP A 554 29.38 -27.62 -5.00
N ASP A 555 28.79 -27.14 -3.89
CA ASP A 555 29.42 -27.20 -2.56
C ASP A 555 28.43 -27.80 -1.56
N MET A 556 28.89 -28.84 -0.87
CA MET A 556 28.13 -29.82 -0.08
C MET A 556 28.43 -29.64 1.42
N GLY A 557 27.45 -29.98 2.26
CA GLY A 557 27.61 -30.25 3.68
C GLY A 557 26.22 -30.35 4.35
N ASP A 558 25.55 -31.50 4.18
CA ASP A 558 25.43 -32.59 5.18
C ASP A 558 24.18 -32.34 6.04
N ASP A 559 23.04 -32.92 5.70
CA ASP A 559 22.55 -34.25 6.15
C ASP A 559 21.38 -34.04 7.11
N ASP A 560 20.15 -34.18 6.62
CA ASP A 560 19.01 -34.53 7.48
C ASP A 560 18.15 -35.56 6.74
N VAL A 561 18.28 -36.79 7.23
CA VAL A 561 17.54 -37.98 6.84
C VAL A 561 16.12 -37.87 7.37
N PRO A 562 15.05 -38.07 6.58
CA PRO A 562 13.70 -38.07 7.11
C PRO A 562 13.41 -39.43 7.77
N GLU A 563 13.52 -39.50 9.10
CA GLU A 563 12.95 -40.60 9.87
C GLU A 563 11.43 -40.50 9.92
N VAL A 564 10.78 -41.57 9.48
CA VAL A 564 9.36 -41.85 9.65
C VAL A 564 9.23 -42.98 10.68
N GLU A 565 8.14 -42.92 11.45
CA GLU A 565 7.52 -43.90 12.37
C GLU A 565 7.52 -43.43 13.83
N SER A 566 6.41 -43.42 14.58
CA SER A 566 5.10 -44.04 14.36
C SER A 566 4.02 -43.46 15.29
N ASP A 567 2.86 -43.19 14.68
CA ASP A 567 1.49 -43.47 15.10
C ASP A 567 1.06 -43.43 16.58
N PHE A 568 0.09 -42.54 16.84
CA PHE A 568 -1.27 -43.01 17.11
C PHE A 568 -2.28 -42.24 16.24
N VAL A 569 -2.88 -42.97 15.30
CA VAL A 569 -4.01 -42.62 14.43
C VAL A 569 -5.34 -42.90 15.14
N ASN A 570 -6.33 -42.01 14.97
CA ASN A 570 -7.66 -42.45 14.50
C ASN A 570 -8.38 -41.29 13.76
N VAL A 571 -8.18 -41.17 12.45
CA VAL A 571 -9.13 -41.50 11.35
C VAL A 571 -10.44 -40.69 11.38
N GLU A 572 -10.50 -39.65 10.55
CA GLU A 572 -11.41 -39.64 9.40
C GLU A 572 -10.66 -39.06 8.19
N SER A 573 -10.29 -39.93 7.26
CA SER A 573 -9.97 -39.57 5.89
C SER A 573 -11.26 -39.30 5.12
N SER A 574 -11.36 -38.16 4.45
CA SER A 574 -12.25 -38.03 3.29
C SER A 574 -11.69 -37.02 2.29
N GLU A 575 -11.43 -37.53 1.09
CA GLU A 575 -11.02 -36.83 -0.13
C GLU A 575 -12.14 -35.94 -0.69
N ALA A 576 -12.66 -35.03 0.13
CA ALA A 576 -13.59 -33.98 -0.27
C ALA A 576 -13.17 -32.69 0.43
N GLY A 577 -12.36 -31.85 -0.25
CA GLY A 577 -12.01 -30.47 0.13
C GLY A 577 -12.21 -30.13 1.61
N GLY A 578 -11.46 -30.80 2.50
CA GLY A 578 -11.65 -30.69 3.93
C GLY A 578 -11.57 -29.23 4.36
N ALA A 579 -12.61 -28.74 5.04
CA ALA A 579 -12.66 -27.38 5.54
C ALA A 579 -11.36 -27.10 6.31
N GLY A 580 -10.57 -26.12 5.84
CA GLY A 580 -9.38 -25.70 6.54
C GLY A 580 -9.70 -25.39 8.00
N SER A 581 -8.78 -25.70 8.91
CA SER A 581 -8.93 -25.38 10.33
C SER A 581 -9.24 -23.89 10.48
N SER A 582 -10.31 -23.54 11.20
CA SER A 582 -10.66 -22.15 11.42
C SER A 582 -9.55 -21.44 12.20
N GLU A 583 -9.36 -20.14 11.97
CA GLU A 583 -8.36 -19.37 12.71
C GLU A 583 -8.61 -19.42 14.23
N ALA A 584 -9.88 -19.48 14.63
CA ALA A 584 -10.28 -19.68 16.02
C ALA A 584 -9.78 -21.00 16.63
N ASP A 585 -9.73 -22.08 15.85
CA ASP A 585 -9.19 -23.37 16.30
C ASP A 585 -7.66 -23.34 16.39
N LEU A 586 -6.99 -22.54 15.56
CA LEU A 586 -5.55 -22.36 15.60
C LEU A 586 -5.11 -21.64 16.88
N TRP A 587 -5.86 -20.63 17.33
CA TRP A 587 -5.54 -19.92 18.58
C TRP A 587 -5.49 -20.84 19.80
N ALA A 588 -6.43 -21.79 19.91
CA ALA A 588 -6.46 -22.77 20.99
C ALA A 588 -5.31 -23.80 20.93
N ARG A 589 -4.64 -23.94 19.79
CA ARG A 589 -3.45 -24.79 19.62
C ARG A 589 -2.16 -24.02 19.87
N ASN A 590 -2.13 -22.75 19.46
CA ASN A 590 -0.93 -21.92 19.51
C ASN A 590 -0.67 -21.35 20.90
N SER A 591 -1.70 -21.16 21.74
CA SER A 591 -1.58 -20.45 23.01
C SER A 591 -1.91 -21.32 24.24
N PRO A 592 -1.14 -21.20 25.34
CA PRO A 592 -1.49 -21.79 26.63
C PRO A 592 -2.38 -20.88 27.51
N LEU A 593 -2.81 -19.72 27.00
CA LEU A 593 -3.57 -18.71 27.75
C LEU A 593 -5.07 -18.96 27.66
N ALA A 594 -5.76 -19.01 28.81
CA ALA A 594 -7.21 -19.25 28.83
C ALA A 594 -8.02 -18.20 28.06
N ALA A 595 -7.55 -16.94 28.02
CA ALA A 595 -8.19 -15.86 27.29
C ALA A 595 -8.24 -16.10 25.77
N ASP A 596 -7.17 -16.68 25.20
CA ASP A 596 -7.09 -16.97 23.76
C ASP A 596 -8.05 -18.11 23.36
N HIS A 597 -8.19 -19.13 24.22
CA HIS A 597 -9.18 -20.20 24.04
C HIS A 597 -10.63 -19.68 24.09
N ILE A 598 -10.90 -18.64 24.89
CA ILE A 598 -12.22 -18.01 24.99
C ILE A 598 -12.53 -17.21 23.74
N ALA A 599 -11.57 -16.46 23.20
CA ALA A 599 -11.71 -15.79 21.90
C ALA A 599 -11.99 -16.80 20.77
N GLY A 600 -11.33 -17.96 20.81
CA GLY A 600 -11.60 -19.08 19.89
C GLY A 600 -13.00 -19.69 20.03
N GLY A 601 -13.68 -19.49 21.18
CA GLY A 601 -14.98 -20.11 21.49
C GLY A 601 -14.87 -21.49 22.15
N SER A 602 -13.66 -21.95 22.47
CA SER A 602 -13.42 -23.20 23.18
C SER A 602 -13.47 -22.98 24.69
N PHE A 603 -14.66 -22.71 25.23
CA PHE A 603 -14.83 -22.40 26.65
C PHE A 603 -14.45 -23.56 27.58
N GLU A 604 -14.64 -24.81 27.16
CA GLU A 604 -14.29 -25.98 27.96
C GLU A 604 -12.78 -26.09 28.20
N THR A 605 -11.98 -25.92 27.15
CA THR A 605 -10.51 -25.97 27.26
C THR A 605 -9.99 -24.81 28.10
N ALA A 606 -10.57 -23.61 27.97
CA ALA A 606 -10.26 -22.47 28.83
C ALA A 606 -10.57 -22.74 30.31
N MET A 607 -11.72 -23.35 30.62
CA MET A 607 -12.10 -23.71 31.98
C MET A 607 -11.16 -24.75 32.58
N LEU A 608 -10.75 -25.76 31.81
CA LEU A 608 -9.76 -26.76 32.23
C LEU A 608 -8.40 -26.12 32.53
N LEU A 609 -7.96 -25.17 31.69
CA LEU A 609 -6.72 -24.41 31.92
C LEU A 609 -6.80 -23.60 33.22
N LEU A 610 -7.89 -22.86 33.45
CA LEU A 610 -8.08 -22.08 34.69
C LEU A 610 -8.18 -22.97 35.93
N ASN A 611 -8.79 -24.15 35.82
CA ASN A 611 -8.82 -25.12 36.92
C ASN A 611 -7.40 -25.60 37.29
N ARG A 612 -6.57 -25.92 36.28
CA ARG A 612 -5.18 -26.37 36.49
C ARG A 612 -4.25 -25.24 36.97
N GLN A 613 -4.43 -24.03 36.44
CA GLN A 613 -3.54 -22.90 36.73
C GLN A 613 -3.83 -22.28 38.09
N VAL A 614 -5.11 -22.05 38.39
CA VAL A 614 -5.54 -21.18 39.49
C VAL A 614 -6.48 -21.89 40.47
N GLY A 615 -6.96 -23.10 40.16
CA GLY A 615 -7.91 -23.82 41.01
C GLY A 615 -9.35 -23.30 40.88
N ALA A 616 -9.70 -22.75 39.71
CA ALA A 616 -11.05 -22.27 39.42
C ALA A 616 -12.07 -23.43 39.37
N VAL A 617 -13.18 -23.28 40.12
CA VAL A 617 -14.27 -24.27 40.19
C VAL A 617 -15.62 -23.65 39.84
N ASN A 618 -15.86 -22.40 40.27
CA ASN A 618 -17.11 -21.71 40.00
C ASN A 618 -16.96 -20.68 38.86
N PHE A 619 -17.42 -21.04 37.66
CA PHE A 619 -17.28 -20.19 36.47
C PHE A 619 -18.48 -19.26 36.20
N ALA A 620 -19.56 -19.36 36.98
CA ALA A 620 -20.75 -18.52 36.77
C ALA A 620 -20.45 -17.00 36.77
N PRO A 621 -19.60 -16.46 37.67
CA PRO A 621 -19.25 -15.04 37.66
C PRO A 621 -18.47 -14.58 36.42
N LEU A 622 -17.77 -15.49 35.73
CA LEU A 622 -16.94 -15.17 34.56
C LEU A 622 -17.73 -15.12 33.24
N LYS A 623 -18.98 -15.59 33.23
CA LYS A 623 -19.85 -15.61 32.04
C LYS A 623 -19.93 -14.27 31.27
N PRO A 624 -20.19 -13.11 31.90
CA PRO A 624 -20.24 -11.84 31.17
C PRO A 624 -18.91 -11.50 30.50
N ARG A 625 -17.78 -11.80 31.16
CA ARG A 625 -16.44 -11.56 30.63
C ARG A 625 -16.10 -12.51 29.48
N PHE A 626 -16.48 -13.79 29.58
CA PHE A 626 -16.28 -14.77 28.51
C PHE A 626 -17.02 -14.37 27.23
N LEU A 627 -18.27 -13.92 27.37
CA LEU A 627 -19.07 -13.47 26.22
C LEU A 627 -18.54 -12.16 25.63
N GLU A 628 -18.05 -11.24 26.46
CA GLU A 628 -17.41 -9.99 26.01
C GLU A 628 -16.21 -10.28 25.11
N ILE A 629 -15.29 -11.15 25.56
CA ILE A 629 -14.09 -11.53 24.79
C ILE A 629 -14.47 -12.24 23.48
N PHE A 630 -15.40 -13.20 23.56
CA PHE A 630 -15.85 -13.95 22.39
C PHE A 630 -16.47 -13.05 21.32
N GLN A 631 -17.32 -12.09 21.71
CA GLN A 631 -17.94 -11.14 20.78
C GLN A 631 -16.93 -10.14 20.21
N ALA A 632 -15.97 -9.67 21.01
CA ALA A 632 -14.98 -8.69 20.57
C ALA A 632 -13.98 -9.25 19.55
N SER A 633 -13.73 -10.56 19.56
CA SER A 633 -12.75 -11.21 18.67
C SER A 633 -13.19 -11.36 17.21
N ARG A 634 -14.46 -11.07 16.88
CA ARG A 634 -15.06 -11.34 15.56
C ARG A 634 -15.74 -10.11 15.00
N SER A 635 -15.40 -9.78 13.76
CA SER A 635 -16.13 -8.83 12.92
C SER A 635 -16.81 -9.57 11.77
N PHE A 636 -17.96 -9.06 11.31
CA PHE A 636 -18.72 -9.67 10.23
C PHE A 636 -18.71 -8.75 9.03
N LEU A 637 -18.13 -9.21 7.92
CA LEU A 637 -18.08 -8.49 6.67
C LEU A 637 -19.20 -9.01 5.76
N PRO A 638 -20.05 -8.13 5.19
CA PRO A 638 -21.05 -8.58 4.23
C PRO A 638 -20.34 -9.19 3.01
N ALA A 639 -20.68 -10.44 2.70
CA ALA A 639 -20.30 -11.07 1.44
C ALA A 639 -21.22 -10.55 0.31
N SER A 640 -21.50 -11.37 -0.70
CA SER A 640 -22.52 -11.04 -1.69
C SER A 640 -23.94 -11.08 -1.11
N THR A 641 -24.83 -10.27 -1.66
CA THR A 641 -26.26 -10.23 -1.29
C THR A 641 -26.89 -11.62 -1.31
N GLY A 642 -27.43 -12.07 -0.19
CA GLY A 642 -28.06 -13.40 -0.04
C GLY A 642 -27.16 -14.50 0.50
N LEU A 643 -25.84 -14.26 0.66
CA LEU A 643 -24.93 -15.18 1.35
C LEU A 643 -24.69 -14.76 2.81
N PRO A 644 -24.33 -15.71 3.70
CA PRO A 644 -23.88 -15.40 5.06
C PRO A 644 -22.66 -14.45 5.06
N PRO A 645 -22.54 -13.56 6.04
CA PRO A 645 -21.38 -12.69 6.17
C PRO A 645 -20.10 -13.48 6.45
N LEU A 646 -18.98 -13.00 5.93
CA LEU A 646 -17.65 -13.52 6.23
C LEU A 646 -17.26 -13.14 7.65
N VAL A 647 -16.71 -14.10 8.40
CA VAL A 647 -16.19 -13.87 9.74
C VAL A 647 -14.73 -13.44 9.61
N ASN A 648 -14.43 -12.22 10.04
CA ASN A 648 -13.07 -11.70 10.12
C ASN A 648 -12.62 -11.66 11.58
N TYR A 649 -11.51 -12.34 11.87
CA TYR A 649 -10.98 -12.51 13.21
C TYR A 649 -10.00 -11.37 13.55
N ILE A 650 -10.25 -10.70 14.67
CA ILE A 650 -9.44 -9.54 15.09
C ILE A 650 -8.23 -10.04 15.90
N ARG A 651 -7.03 -9.71 15.40
CA ARG A 651 -5.74 -10.17 15.91
C ARG A 651 -5.05 -9.09 16.76
N ARG A 652 -4.23 -9.51 17.73
CA ARG A 652 -3.27 -8.61 18.40
C ARG A 652 -1.95 -8.49 17.63
N THR A 653 -1.58 -9.53 16.88
CA THR A 653 -0.42 -9.52 15.97
C THR A 653 -0.89 -9.10 14.58
N LEU A 654 -0.78 -7.80 14.29
CA LEU A 654 -1.28 -7.19 13.04
C LEU A 654 -0.40 -7.52 11.82
N ASP A 655 0.91 -7.63 12.03
CA ASP A 655 1.89 -7.76 10.95
C ASP A 655 2.30 -9.22 10.67
N GLU A 656 1.85 -10.17 11.49
CA GLU A 656 2.21 -11.58 11.35
C GLU A 656 1.30 -12.29 10.35
N THR A 657 1.92 -12.86 9.32
CA THR A 657 1.28 -13.66 8.27
C THR A 657 1.29 -15.16 8.56
N ASP A 658 2.11 -15.63 9.51
CA ASP A 658 2.24 -17.06 9.83
C ASP A 658 1.08 -17.56 10.71
N PRO A 659 0.26 -18.53 10.25
CA PRO A 659 -0.94 -19.01 10.98
C PRO A 659 -0.65 -19.68 12.34
N ARG A 660 0.62 -19.98 12.63
CA ARG A 660 1.07 -20.56 13.91
C ARG A 660 1.38 -19.52 14.98
N GLN A 661 1.58 -18.27 14.60
CA GLN A 661 1.91 -17.18 15.54
C GLN A 661 0.75 -16.22 15.76
N VAL A 662 -0.30 -16.32 14.93
CA VAL A 662 -1.51 -15.50 15.07
C VAL A 662 -2.20 -15.72 16.41
N LEU A 663 -2.50 -14.61 17.09
CA LEU A 663 -3.17 -14.57 18.39
C LEU A 663 -4.30 -13.53 18.41
N PRO A 664 -5.39 -13.78 19.16
CA PRO A 664 -6.57 -12.91 19.18
C PRO A 664 -6.35 -11.62 19.98
N LEU A 665 -7.12 -10.59 19.66
CA LEU A 665 -7.24 -9.39 20.49
C LEU A 665 -8.12 -9.64 21.70
N ILE A 666 -7.67 -9.22 22.89
CA ILE A 666 -8.44 -9.30 24.14
C ILE A 666 -8.82 -7.89 24.58
N PRO A 667 -10.11 -7.58 24.80
CA PRO A 667 -10.55 -6.26 25.21
C PRO A 667 -10.22 -5.96 26.69
N ARG A 668 -9.94 -4.68 26.98
CA ARG A 668 -9.56 -4.13 28.29
C ARG A 668 -8.17 -4.54 28.75
N ASP A 669 -7.17 -3.86 28.21
CA ASP A 669 -5.79 -3.98 28.62
C ASP A 669 -5.59 -3.58 30.10
N LEU A 670 -4.43 -3.96 30.65
CA LEU A 670 -4.08 -3.68 32.04
C LEU A 670 -4.13 -2.17 32.36
N GLU A 671 -3.74 -1.33 31.40
CA GLU A 671 -3.82 0.13 31.51
C GLU A 671 -5.27 0.63 31.67
N HIS A 672 -6.23 0.02 30.96
CA HIS A 672 -7.64 0.37 31.09
C HIS A 672 -8.18 0.02 32.48
N LEU A 673 -7.81 -1.16 33.00
CA LEU A 673 -8.21 -1.60 34.34
C LEU A 673 -7.64 -0.67 35.42
N ALA A 674 -6.38 -0.27 35.29
CA ALA A 674 -5.71 0.62 36.25
C ALA A 674 -6.23 2.07 36.20
N SER A 675 -6.51 2.60 35.02
CA SER A 675 -6.93 4.00 34.85
C SER A 675 -8.42 4.23 35.10
N ASN A 676 -9.29 3.29 34.72
CA ASN A 676 -10.74 3.49 34.72
C ASN A 676 -11.41 2.75 35.88
N ASP A 677 -11.30 1.42 35.91
CA ASP A 677 -12.06 0.59 36.85
C ASP A 677 -11.54 0.72 38.28
N LEU A 678 -10.20 0.80 38.45
CA LEU A 678 -9.59 1.00 39.75
C LEU A 678 -9.91 2.39 40.35
N GLN A 679 -9.95 3.45 39.52
CA GLN A 679 -10.37 4.78 39.97
C GLN A 679 -11.85 4.81 40.37
N LYS A 680 -12.74 4.16 39.60
CA LYS A 680 -14.16 4.01 39.99
C LYS A 680 -14.32 3.24 41.32
N GLY A 681 -13.50 2.23 41.56
CA GLY A 681 -13.42 1.54 42.84
C GLY A 681 -13.04 2.48 43.99
N TYR A 682 -12.02 3.31 43.78
CA TYR A 682 -11.58 4.33 44.75
C TYR A 682 -12.64 5.40 45.03
N ASP A 683 -13.31 5.88 43.99
CA ASP A 683 -14.35 6.89 44.15
C ASP A 683 -15.58 6.31 44.85
N SER A 684 -15.91 5.04 44.61
CA SER A 684 -16.98 4.33 45.33
C SER A 684 -16.65 4.20 46.82
N MET A 685 -15.37 3.96 47.17
CA MET A 685 -14.90 3.94 48.55
C MET A 685 -15.04 5.32 49.23
N LYS A 686 -14.64 6.40 48.54
CA LYS A 686 -14.78 7.78 49.04
C LYS A 686 -16.25 8.21 49.17
N ALA A 687 -17.08 7.83 48.20
CA ALA A 687 -18.52 8.12 48.17
C ALA A 687 -19.35 7.21 49.07
N ASN A 688 -18.72 6.27 49.78
CA ASN A 688 -19.35 5.34 50.72
C ASN A 688 -20.36 4.35 50.08
N ARG A 689 -20.23 4.08 48.78
CA ARG A 689 -21.00 3.07 48.02
C ARG A 689 -20.24 1.76 47.95
N LEU A 690 -20.26 1.02 49.06
CA LEU A 690 -19.39 -0.14 49.26
C LEU A 690 -19.78 -1.36 48.42
N GLU A 691 -21.08 -1.57 48.17
CA GLU A 691 -21.57 -2.70 47.36
C GLU A 691 -21.12 -2.55 45.90
N ASP A 692 -21.33 -1.37 45.31
CA ASP A 692 -20.84 -1.03 43.97
C ASP A 692 -19.31 -1.15 43.88
N GLY A 693 -18.59 -0.66 44.91
CA GLY A 693 -17.13 -0.76 45.01
C GLY A 693 -16.63 -2.21 44.98
N ILE A 694 -17.26 -3.11 45.73
CA ILE A 694 -16.95 -4.55 45.70
C ILE A 694 -17.21 -5.12 44.30
N GLY A 695 -18.31 -4.72 43.65
CA GLY A 695 -18.61 -5.11 42.27
C GLY A 695 -17.48 -4.74 41.30
N TYR A 696 -16.96 -3.51 41.37
CA TYR A 696 -15.84 -3.06 40.54
C TYR A 696 -14.54 -3.83 40.83
N PHE A 697 -14.15 -3.99 42.09
CA PHE A 697 -12.92 -4.72 42.43
C PHE A 697 -13.00 -6.21 42.09
N LYS A 698 -14.16 -6.84 42.26
CA LYS A 698 -14.39 -8.21 41.78
C LYS A 698 -14.35 -8.29 40.25
N GLY A 699 -14.94 -7.32 39.56
CA GLY A 699 -14.86 -7.22 38.09
C GLY A 699 -13.42 -7.11 37.59
N ILE A 700 -12.57 -6.36 38.29
CA ILE A 700 -11.13 -6.27 38.01
C ILE A 700 -10.45 -7.64 38.19
N LEU A 701 -10.72 -8.33 39.30
CA LEU A 701 -10.19 -9.68 39.55
C LEU A 701 -10.61 -10.67 38.45
N HIS A 702 -11.88 -10.62 38.03
CA HIS A 702 -12.41 -11.46 36.94
C HIS A 702 -11.83 -11.10 35.57
N ALA A 703 -11.56 -9.82 35.31
CA ALA A 703 -10.92 -9.38 34.08
C ALA A 703 -9.48 -9.87 33.98
N ILE A 704 -8.70 -9.78 35.08
CA ILE A 704 -7.29 -10.20 35.10
C ILE A 704 -7.16 -11.72 35.00
N LEU A 705 -8.09 -12.51 35.57
CA LEU A 705 -8.11 -13.97 35.40
C LEU A 705 -8.08 -14.42 33.94
N VAL A 706 -8.62 -13.58 33.05
CA VAL A 706 -8.87 -13.88 31.65
C VAL A 706 -8.29 -12.77 30.77
N ASN A 707 -7.12 -12.26 31.14
CA ASN A 707 -6.41 -11.26 30.34
C ASN A 707 -5.17 -11.88 29.69
N ALA A 708 -4.65 -11.20 28.67
CA ALA A 708 -3.34 -11.49 28.13
C ALA A 708 -2.50 -10.21 28.07
N VAL A 709 -1.21 -10.41 28.24
CA VAL A 709 -0.23 -9.37 28.53
C VAL A 709 0.92 -9.53 27.52
N SER A 710 1.62 -8.45 27.18
CA SER A 710 2.68 -8.48 26.16
C SER A 710 4.08 -8.66 26.74
N ASN A 711 4.28 -8.34 28.01
CA ASN A 711 5.60 -8.36 28.66
C ASN A 711 5.56 -9.03 30.05
N GLU A 712 6.69 -9.58 30.50
CA GLU A 712 6.80 -10.16 31.85
C GLU A 712 6.67 -9.10 32.97
N ASP A 713 7.10 -7.85 32.71
CA ASP A 713 6.97 -6.74 33.67
C ASP A 713 5.51 -6.43 34.00
N GLU A 714 4.64 -6.44 32.99
CA GLU A 714 3.19 -6.24 33.13
C GLU A 714 2.54 -7.38 33.94
N VAL A 715 3.10 -8.59 33.94
CA VAL A 715 2.64 -9.69 34.83
C VAL A 715 2.89 -9.34 36.30
N SER A 716 4.01 -8.66 36.59
CA SER A 716 4.30 -8.19 37.95
C SER A 716 3.32 -7.10 38.40
N GLU A 717 2.90 -6.23 37.48
CA GLU A 717 1.90 -5.20 37.74
C GLU A 717 0.50 -5.79 37.94
N ALA A 718 0.11 -6.78 37.13
CA ALA A 718 -1.14 -7.51 37.29
C ALA A 718 -1.22 -8.17 38.67
N LYS A 719 -0.13 -8.77 39.17
CA LYS A 719 -0.07 -9.34 40.53
C LYS A 719 -0.27 -8.28 41.61
N LYS A 720 0.37 -7.10 41.49
CA LYS A 720 0.16 -5.98 42.44
C LYS A 720 -1.29 -5.51 42.42
N LEU A 721 -1.91 -5.45 41.24
CA LEU A 721 -3.28 -5.02 41.07
C LEU A 721 -4.29 -6.02 41.63
N ILE A 722 -4.02 -7.33 41.50
CA ILE A 722 -4.77 -8.40 42.18
C ILE A 722 -4.71 -8.23 43.70
N THR A 723 -3.51 -8.04 44.27
CA THR A 723 -3.34 -7.86 45.71
C THR A 723 -4.08 -6.61 46.20
N SER A 724 -3.99 -5.49 45.47
CA SER A 724 -4.74 -4.28 45.82
C SER A 724 -6.25 -4.55 45.81
N ALA A 725 -6.78 -5.11 44.71
CA ALA A 725 -8.20 -5.38 44.57
C ALA A 725 -8.72 -6.36 45.65
N SER A 726 -7.95 -7.39 46.00
CA SER A 726 -8.35 -8.36 47.03
C SER A 726 -8.41 -7.73 48.43
N GLU A 727 -7.42 -6.91 48.78
CA GLU A 727 -7.39 -6.14 50.04
C GLU A 727 -8.58 -5.17 50.14
N TYR A 728 -8.93 -4.48 49.05
CA TYR A 728 -10.10 -3.60 49.03
C TYR A 728 -11.43 -4.36 49.18
N VAL A 729 -11.57 -5.53 48.54
CA VAL A 729 -12.77 -6.36 48.69
C VAL A 729 -12.91 -6.85 50.13
N VAL A 730 -11.82 -7.30 50.76
CA VAL A 730 -11.82 -7.72 52.17
C VAL A 730 -12.19 -6.55 53.07
N ALA A 731 -11.57 -5.38 52.88
CA ALA A 731 -11.86 -4.17 53.66
C ALA A 731 -13.33 -3.75 53.57
N MET A 732 -13.87 -3.62 52.35
CA MET A 732 -15.27 -3.24 52.15
C MET A 732 -16.25 -4.29 52.68
N SER A 733 -15.90 -5.58 52.58
CA SER A 733 -16.73 -6.68 53.11
C SER A 733 -16.82 -6.67 54.63
N ILE A 734 -15.74 -6.32 55.34
CA ILE A 734 -15.73 -6.13 56.80
C ILE A 734 -16.68 -5.00 57.19
N GLU A 735 -16.60 -3.87 56.49
CA GLU A 735 -17.43 -2.70 56.77
C GLU A 735 -18.92 -2.97 56.46
N LEU A 736 -19.23 -3.72 55.40
CA LEU A 736 -20.61 -4.15 55.12
C LEU A 736 -21.13 -5.12 56.19
N ALA A 737 -20.33 -6.10 56.61
CA ALA A 737 -20.72 -7.00 57.69
C ALA A 737 -20.97 -6.25 59.01
N ARG A 738 -20.19 -5.20 59.29
CA ARG A 738 -20.43 -4.31 60.43
C ARG A 738 -21.80 -3.61 60.32
N ARG A 739 -22.19 -3.15 59.12
CA ARG A 739 -23.50 -2.50 58.90
C ARG A 739 -24.67 -3.47 59.03
N GLN A 740 -24.48 -4.73 58.64
CA GLN A 740 -25.50 -5.77 58.77
C GLN A 740 -25.85 -6.09 60.23
N LEU A 741 -24.95 -5.81 61.19
CA LEU A 741 -25.22 -5.99 62.62
C LEU A 741 -26.25 -4.99 63.20
N GLY A 742 -26.62 -3.95 62.44
CA GLY A 742 -27.68 -3.01 62.77
C GLY A 742 -27.20 -1.59 63.13
N GLY A 743 -28.16 -0.66 63.26
CA GLY A 743 -27.89 0.72 63.65
C GLY A 743 -27.50 0.88 65.14
N PRO A 744 -27.10 2.09 65.56
CA PRO A 744 -26.62 2.36 66.93
C PRO A 744 -27.62 1.96 68.03
N ASP A 745 -28.92 2.03 67.75
CA ASP A 745 -29.99 1.67 68.70
C ASP A 745 -30.22 0.16 68.84
N ALA A 746 -29.84 -0.64 67.84
CA ALA A 746 -29.88 -2.10 67.89
C ALA A 746 -28.63 -2.67 68.57
N LEU A 747 -27.47 -2.03 68.35
CA LEU A 747 -26.19 -2.38 68.97
C LEU A 747 -26.17 -2.14 70.49
N ALA A 748 -26.89 -1.12 70.96
CA ALA A 748 -26.99 -0.84 72.41
C ALA A 748 -27.81 -1.88 73.19
N LYS A 749 -28.63 -2.71 72.50
CA LYS A 749 -29.50 -3.73 73.14
C LYS A 749 -28.80 -5.08 73.34
N ASP A 750 -27.82 -5.41 72.50
CA ASP A 750 -27.09 -6.69 72.53
C ASP A 750 -25.57 -6.46 72.72
N PRO A 751 -25.02 -6.73 73.93
CA PRO A 751 -23.60 -6.54 74.23
C PRO A 751 -22.64 -7.33 73.32
N GLU A 752 -23.02 -8.54 72.89
CA GLU A 752 -22.19 -9.38 72.01
C GLU A 752 -22.09 -8.81 70.59
N LYS A 753 -23.18 -8.25 70.05
CA LYS A 753 -23.18 -7.59 68.73
C LYS A 753 -22.38 -6.29 68.77
N LEU A 754 -22.43 -5.57 69.89
CA LEU A 754 -21.62 -4.37 70.11
C LEU A 754 -20.12 -4.72 70.13
N ARG A 755 -19.73 -5.76 70.86
CA ARG A 755 -18.35 -6.27 70.85
C ARG A 755 -17.91 -6.66 69.44
N ARG A 756 -18.73 -7.42 68.73
CA ARG A 756 -18.42 -7.83 67.35
C ARG A 756 -18.29 -6.65 66.39
N SER A 757 -19.14 -5.63 66.53
CA SER A 757 -19.05 -4.40 65.72
C SER A 757 -17.79 -3.60 66.02
N LEU A 758 -17.31 -3.62 67.27
CA LEU A 758 -16.05 -2.97 67.66
C LEU A 758 -14.85 -3.74 67.09
N GLU A 759 -14.87 -5.07 67.15
CA GLU A 759 -13.86 -5.94 66.52
C GLU A 759 -13.78 -5.71 65.01
N LEU A 760 -14.91 -5.74 64.29
CA LEU A 760 -14.95 -5.49 62.84
C LEU A 760 -14.47 -4.07 62.50
N GLY A 761 -14.82 -3.08 63.31
CA GLY A 761 -14.32 -1.71 63.16
C GLY A 761 -12.80 -1.61 63.32
N ALA A 762 -12.21 -2.40 64.22
CA ALA A 762 -10.76 -2.49 64.40
C ALA A 762 -10.09 -3.27 63.25
N TYR A 763 -10.65 -4.40 62.83
CA TYR A 763 -10.15 -5.19 61.71
C TYR A 763 -10.17 -4.43 60.39
N PHE A 764 -11.14 -3.54 60.18
CA PHE A 764 -11.18 -2.67 59.01
C PHE A 764 -9.95 -1.76 58.86
N THR A 765 -9.14 -1.59 59.91
CA THR A 765 -7.92 -0.78 59.88
C THR A 765 -6.65 -1.52 59.43
N ILE A 766 -6.74 -2.85 59.29
CA ILE A 766 -5.59 -3.73 58.98
C ILE A 766 -5.32 -3.91 57.47
N PRO A 767 -6.35 -4.07 56.59
CA PRO A 767 -6.12 -4.25 55.16
C PRO A 767 -5.20 -3.19 54.54
N LYS A 768 -4.35 -3.62 53.60
CA LYS A 768 -3.31 -2.79 52.99
C LYS A 768 -3.88 -1.93 51.85
N ILE A 769 -4.78 -1.03 52.20
CA ILE A 769 -5.40 -0.06 51.27
C ILE A 769 -4.61 1.26 51.20
N GLU A 770 -4.91 2.09 50.19
CA GLU A 770 -4.30 3.40 49.99
C GLU A 770 -4.46 4.30 51.23
N VAL A 771 -3.42 5.12 51.47
CA VAL A 771 -3.32 5.95 52.68
C VAL A 771 -4.57 6.81 52.94
N PRO A 772 -5.19 7.47 51.94
CA PRO A 772 -6.40 8.27 52.17
C PRO A 772 -7.60 7.44 52.68
N HIS A 773 -7.80 6.23 52.13
CA HIS A 773 -8.90 5.36 52.53
C HIS A 773 -8.65 4.73 53.91
N ARG A 774 -7.39 4.36 54.19
CA ARG A 774 -6.96 3.87 55.50
C ARG A 774 -7.19 4.89 56.61
N GLN A 775 -7.00 6.18 56.31
CA GLN A 775 -7.29 7.25 57.27
C GLN A 775 -8.77 7.38 57.60
N LEU A 776 -9.65 7.22 56.61
CA LEU A 776 -11.10 7.22 56.84
C LEU A 776 -11.51 6.02 57.71
N ALA A 777 -10.94 4.84 57.46
CA ALA A 777 -11.14 3.65 58.27
C ALA A 777 -10.71 3.87 59.73
N LEU A 778 -9.50 4.37 59.94
CA LEU A 778 -8.97 4.68 61.27
C LEU A 778 -9.78 5.75 61.99
N LEU A 779 -10.24 6.80 61.29
CA LEU A 779 -11.06 7.85 61.88
C LEU A 779 -12.41 7.30 62.35
N ASN A 780 -13.05 6.46 61.53
CA ASN A 780 -14.32 5.82 61.89
C ASN A 780 -14.15 4.86 63.07
N ALA A 781 -13.08 4.06 63.09
CA ALA A 781 -12.76 3.18 64.20
C ALA A 781 -12.48 3.95 65.49
N MET A 782 -11.70 5.04 65.42
CA MET A 782 -11.39 5.91 66.55
C MET A 782 -12.66 6.56 67.14
N GLN A 783 -13.52 7.15 66.31
CA GLN A 783 -14.77 7.76 66.78
C GLN A 783 -15.71 6.73 67.40
N PHE A 784 -15.77 5.52 66.83
CA PHE A 784 -16.60 4.44 67.35
C PHE A 784 -16.09 3.90 68.69
N ALA A 785 -14.77 3.76 68.85
CA ALA A 785 -14.14 3.36 70.10
C ALA A 785 -14.35 4.40 71.22
N VAL A 786 -14.21 5.70 70.92
CA VAL A 786 -14.45 6.78 71.89
C VAL A 786 -15.92 6.82 72.36
N LYS A 787 -16.88 6.65 71.44
CA LYS A 787 -18.31 6.60 71.80
C LYS A 787 -18.63 5.48 72.78
N ASN A 788 -17.96 4.33 72.63
CA ASN A 788 -18.16 3.15 73.47
C ASN A 788 -17.17 3.09 74.65
N LYS A 789 -16.49 4.19 74.99
CA LYS A 789 -15.56 4.28 76.14
C LYS A 789 -14.38 3.30 76.10
N ASN A 790 -13.92 2.92 74.90
CA ASN A 790 -12.68 2.16 74.70
C ASN A 790 -11.55 3.12 74.31
N TYR A 791 -10.96 3.75 75.33
CA TYR A 791 -9.99 4.83 75.15
C TYR A 791 -8.58 4.32 74.80
N ASN A 792 -8.17 3.14 75.24
CA ASN A 792 -6.85 2.58 74.93
C ASN A 792 -6.78 2.16 73.45
N SER A 793 -7.81 1.47 72.96
CA SER A 793 -7.97 1.17 71.54
C SER A 793 -8.09 2.44 70.67
N ALA A 794 -8.83 3.46 71.13
CA ALA A 794 -8.91 4.74 70.42
C ALA A 794 -7.56 5.48 70.36
N LEU A 795 -6.74 5.38 71.41
CA LEU A 795 -5.41 5.99 71.48
C LEU A 795 -4.46 5.38 70.43
N SER A 796 -4.50 4.06 70.24
CA SER A 796 -3.67 3.39 69.23
C SER A 796 -4.07 3.77 67.80
N PHE A 797 -5.37 3.87 67.50
CA PHE A 797 -5.84 4.39 66.22
C PHE A 797 -5.42 5.85 65.99
N ALA A 798 -5.53 6.70 67.01
CA ALA A 798 -5.09 8.10 66.91
C ALA A 798 -3.58 8.21 66.63
N ASN A 799 -2.75 7.37 67.27
CA ASN A 799 -1.31 7.32 67.00
C ASN A 799 -1.02 6.85 65.56
N ARG A 800 -1.73 5.84 65.06
CA ARG A 800 -1.61 5.37 63.66
C ARG A 800 -2.02 6.45 62.64
N ILE A 801 -3.05 7.25 62.93
CA ILE A 801 -3.45 8.39 62.08
C ILE A 801 -2.33 9.43 62.02
N ILE A 802 -1.73 9.78 63.17
CA ILE A 802 -0.65 10.76 63.25
C ILE A 802 0.60 10.27 62.51
N ALA A 803 0.95 8.98 62.64
CA ALA A 803 2.09 8.38 61.96
C ALA A 803 1.92 8.33 60.43
N ASN A 804 0.71 8.06 59.95
CA ASN A 804 0.44 7.95 58.52
C ASN A 804 0.46 9.30 57.76
N GLY A 805 0.19 10.43 58.45
CA GLY A 805 0.19 11.78 57.87
C GLY A 805 -0.93 12.03 56.84
N GLY A 806 -1.66 13.16 56.90
CA GLY A 806 -2.81 13.38 56.00
C GLY A 806 -3.46 14.75 56.11
N ALA A 807 -4.74 14.85 55.73
CA ALA A 807 -5.49 16.12 55.77
C ALA A 807 -5.47 16.75 57.19
N SER A 808 -5.15 18.05 57.27
CA SER A 808 -4.94 18.77 58.53
C SER A 808 -6.09 18.59 59.53
N LYS A 809 -7.35 18.60 59.04
CA LYS A 809 -8.55 18.40 59.87
C LYS A 809 -8.61 17.03 60.56
N ILE A 810 -8.19 15.96 59.88
CA ILE A 810 -8.21 14.59 60.42
C ILE A 810 -7.14 14.45 61.50
N VAL A 811 -5.94 14.99 61.23
CA VAL A 811 -4.80 14.94 62.16
C VAL A 811 -5.06 15.79 63.41
N GLU A 812 -5.67 16.97 63.28
CA GLU A 812 -6.06 17.80 64.42
C GLU A 812 -7.12 17.13 65.30
N ASN A 813 -8.10 16.46 64.70
CA ASN A 813 -9.10 15.70 65.43
C ASN A 813 -8.45 14.53 66.20
N ALA A 814 -7.56 13.78 65.53
CA ALA A 814 -6.80 12.70 66.17
C ALA A 814 -5.93 13.20 67.34
N LYS A 815 -5.28 14.37 67.23
CA LYS A 815 -4.53 14.98 68.34
C LYS A 815 -5.42 15.36 69.53
N LYS A 816 -6.62 15.91 69.27
CA LYS A 816 -7.61 16.22 70.32
C LYS A 816 -8.10 14.96 71.02
N THR A 817 -8.46 13.94 70.26
CA THR A 817 -8.89 12.64 70.79
C THR A 817 -7.78 11.93 71.54
N LYS A 818 -6.53 12.00 71.06
CA LYS A 818 -5.34 11.48 71.77
C LYS A 818 -5.20 12.10 73.16
N ALA A 819 -5.25 13.43 73.27
CA ALA A 819 -5.17 14.13 74.55
C ALA A 819 -6.35 13.80 75.49
N GLN A 820 -7.51 13.44 74.96
CA GLN A 820 -8.66 12.97 75.74
C GLN A 820 -8.46 11.54 76.25
N CYS A 821 -7.94 10.64 75.40
CA CYS A 821 -7.73 9.23 75.74
C CYS A 821 -6.56 9.02 76.70
N GLU A 822 -5.49 9.81 76.60
CA GLU A 822 -4.35 9.78 77.54
C GLU A 822 -4.74 10.12 78.98
N ARG A 823 -5.84 10.85 79.19
CA ARG A 823 -6.34 11.19 80.53
C ARG A 823 -7.05 10.03 81.22
N ASN A 824 -7.54 9.03 80.47
CA ASN A 824 -8.23 7.87 81.03
C ASN A 824 -8.03 6.61 80.14
N PRO A 825 -6.87 5.95 80.22
CA PRO A 825 -6.51 4.84 79.33
C PRO A 825 -7.08 3.51 79.83
N ASN A 826 -8.41 3.40 79.90
CA ASN A 826 -9.08 2.13 80.19
C ASN A 826 -10.09 1.79 79.09
N ASP A 827 -10.17 0.50 78.73
CA ASP A 827 -11.16 -0.03 77.81
C ASP A 827 -12.31 -0.65 78.61
N SER A 828 -13.55 -0.30 78.26
CA SER A 828 -14.74 -0.78 78.98
C SER A 828 -15.26 -2.13 78.46
N ILE A 829 -14.91 -2.48 77.22
CA ILE A 829 -15.31 -3.71 76.55
C ILE A 829 -14.04 -4.41 76.05
N ASP A 830 -13.83 -5.65 76.50
CA ASP A 830 -12.75 -6.51 75.99
C ASP A 830 -13.07 -6.95 74.55
N ILE A 831 -12.14 -6.67 73.63
CA ILE A 831 -12.24 -6.94 72.19
C ILE A 831 -11.12 -7.93 71.83
N GLU A 832 -11.39 -8.88 70.93
CA GLU A 832 -10.36 -9.77 70.38
C GLU A 832 -9.47 -9.04 69.35
N PHE A 833 -8.74 -8.00 69.78
CA PHE A 833 -7.87 -7.22 68.91
C PHE A 833 -6.55 -6.93 69.61
N ASP A 834 -5.50 -7.62 69.18
CA ASP A 834 -4.14 -7.32 69.62
C ASP A 834 -3.49 -6.32 68.66
N GLN A 835 -3.19 -5.14 69.18
CA GLN A 835 -2.61 -4.04 68.41
C GLN A 835 -1.10 -4.20 68.12
N PHE A 836 -0.43 -5.12 68.82
CA PHE A 836 1.01 -5.37 68.72
C PHE A 836 1.34 -6.65 67.95
N ALA A 837 0.40 -7.60 67.86
CA ALA A 837 0.57 -8.81 67.07
C ALA A 837 0.35 -8.54 65.57
N GLU A 838 1.20 -9.13 64.74
CA GLU A 838 0.94 -9.23 63.30
C GLU A 838 -0.03 -10.38 63.04
N PHE A 839 -1.18 -10.04 62.45
CA PHE A 839 -2.20 -11.00 62.06
C PHE A 839 -2.82 -10.60 60.73
N GLU A 840 -3.38 -11.59 60.03
CA GLU A 840 -4.16 -11.38 58.81
C GLU A 840 -5.63 -11.70 59.05
N ILE A 841 -6.52 -11.24 58.18
CA ILE A 841 -7.96 -11.37 58.39
C ILE A 841 -8.48 -12.52 57.54
N CYS A 842 -9.18 -13.46 58.17
CA CYS A 842 -9.93 -14.47 57.44
C CYS A 842 -11.05 -13.81 56.62
N ALA A 843 -10.99 -13.89 55.29
CA ALA A 843 -11.94 -13.19 54.42
C ALA A 843 -13.39 -13.73 54.52
N ALA A 844 -13.61 -14.94 55.04
CA ALA A 844 -14.94 -15.51 55.27
C ALA A 844 -15.51 -15.17 56.65
N SER A 845 -14.78 -15.48 57.73
CA SER A 845 -15.26 -15.28 59.11
C SER A 845 -14.95 -13.90 59.67
N GLN A 846 -14.09 -13.11 59.01
CA GLN A 846 -13.66 -11.77 59.45
C GLN A 846 -13.11 -11.80 60.88
N THR A 847 -12.24 -12.77 61.14
CA THR A 847 -11.56 -13.00 62.42
C THR A 847 -10.05 -13.02 62.15
N PRO A 848 -9.23 -12.62 63.13
CA PRO A 848 -7.79 -12.58 62.99
C PRO A 848 -7.21 -14.00 62.87
N ILE A 849 -6.15 -14.11 62.07
CA ILE A 849 -5.29 -15.27 61.89
C ILE A 849 -3.91 -14.83 62.37
N TYR A 850 -3.58 -15.18 63.61
CA TYR A 850 -2.30 -14.83 64.21
C TYR A 850 -1.14 -15.66 63.63
N SER A 851 0.05 -15.09 63.64
CA SER A 851 1.27 -15.76 63.21
C SER A 851 1.50 -17.09 63.96
N GLY A 852 1.61 -18.19 63.21
CA GLY A 852 1.75 -19.55 63.74
C GLY A 852 0.48 -20.39 63.76
N THR A 853 -0.70 -19.81 63.44
CA THR A 853 -1.93 -20.60 63.21
C THR A 853 -1.98 -21.14 61.78
N SER A 854 -2.61 -22.31 61.59
CA SER A 854 -2.75 -22.91 60.27
C SER A 854 -3.74 -22.10 59.42
N PHE A 855 -3.30 -21.66 58.24
CA PHE A 855 -4.13 -20.93 57.29
C PHE A 855 -4.15 -21.64 55.94
N GLU A 856 -5.22 -21.40 55.19
CA GLU A 856 -5.37 -21.80 53.80
C GLU A 856 -5.46 -20.51 52.97
N GLU A 857 -4.88 -20.52 51.78
CA GLU A 857 -4.91 -19.36 50.88
C GLU A 857 -5.60 -19.70 49.56
N CYS A 858 -6.14 -18.66 48.94
CA CYS A 858 -6.62 -18.74 47.57
C CYS A 858 -5.45 -18.49 46.62
N SER A 859 -5.18 -19.44 45.74
CA SER A 859 -4.06 -19.41 44.78
C SER A 859 -4.10 -18.25 43.78
N PHE A 860 -5.25 -17.57 43.64
CA PHE A 860 -5.39 -16.41 42.76
C PHE A 860 -5.17 -15.08 43.48
N ASP A 861 -6.02 -14.78 44.45
CA ASP A 861 -6.16 -13.45 45.05
C ASP A 861 -5.31 -13.27 46.31
N GLY A 862 -4.68 -14.35 46.79
CA GLY A 862 -3.85 -14.36 47.99
C GLY A 862 -4.63 -14.19 49.30
N SER A 863 -5.96 -14.21 49.26
CA SER A 863 -6.78 -14.06 50.46
C SER A 863 -6.66 -15.27 51.38
N LYS A 864 -6.50 -15.01 52.69
CA LYS A 864 -6.31 -16.04 53.70
C LYS A 864 -7.60 -16.43 54.39
N TYR A 865 -7.67 -17.70 54.76
CA TYR A 865 -8.81 -18.32 55.42
C TYR A 865 -8.35 -19.25 56.54
N HIS A 866 -9.23 -19.44 57.52
CA HIS A 866 -9.08 -20.53 58.48
C HIS A 866 -9.21 -21.89 57.80
N SER A 867 -8.51 -22.90 58.32
CA SER A 867 -8.50 -24.27 57.78
C SER A 867 -9.90 -24.91 57.67
N LYS A 868 -10.90 -24.38 58.41
CA LYS A 868 -12.31 -24.80 58.34
C LYS A 868 -12.96 -24.53 56.97
N PHE A 869 -12.43 -23.60 56.18
CA PHE A 869 -12.98 -23.19 54.89
C PHE A 869 -12.30 -23.85 53.70
N ARG A 870 -11.39 -24.80 53.93
CA ARG A 870 -10.76 -25.58 52.86
C ARG A 870 -11.82 -26.29 52.01
N GLY A 871 -11.69 -26.21 50.69
CA GLY A 871 -12.63 -26.80 49.74
C GLY A 871 -13.91 -25.99 49.49
N THR A 872 -14.06 -24.83 50.14
CA THR A 872 -15.15 -23.89 49.82
C THR A 872 -14.69 -22.86 48.79
N VAL A 873 -15.65 -22.25 48.09
CA VAL A 873 -15.38 -21.20 47.11
C VAL A 873 -14.95 -19.91 47.83
N CYS A 874 -13.87 -19.30 47.34
CA CYS A 874 -13.34 -18.04 47.84
C CYS A 874 -14.41 -16.93 47.82
N ARG A 875 -14.55 -16.18 48.91
CA ARG A 875 -15.54 -15.08 49.01
C ARG A 875 -15.09 -13.79 48.32
N VAL A 876 -13.80 -13.67 48.04
CA VAL A 876 -13.18 -12.52 47.38
C VAL A 876 -13.32 -12.66 45.86
N CYS A 877 -12.69 -13.66 45.24
CA CYS A 877 -12.82 -13.87 43.79
C CYS A 877 -14.09 -14.60 43.35
N GLU A 878 -14.80 -15.33 44.21
CA GLU A 878 -16.01 -16.13 43.89
C GLU A 878 -15.81 -17.27 42.87
N VAL A 879 -14.57 -17.48 42.42
CA VAL A 879 -14.23 -18.42 41.34
C VAL A 879 -13.39 -19.59 41.84
N CYS A 880 -12.39 -19.33 42.68
CA CYS A 880 -11.38 -20.32 43.07
C CYS A 880 -11.77 -21.09 44.33
N GLU A 881 -11.30 -22.33 44.43
CA GLU A 881 -11.44 -23.17 45.62
C GLU A 881 -10.30 -22.90 46.62
N ILE A 882 -10.65 -22.69 47.88
CA ILE A 882 -9.68 -22.37 48.96
C ILE A 882 -8.81 -23.60 49.27
N GLY A 883 -7.49 -23.41 49.26
CA GLY A 883 -6.50 -24.46 49.53
C GLY A 883 -6.17 -25.37 48.33
N LYS A 884 -6.71 -25.06 47.13
CA LYS A 884 -6.36 -25.75 45.89
C LYS A 884 -5.21 -25.04 45.19
N HIS A 885 -4.04 -25.68 45.14
CA HIS A 885 -2.86 -25.15 44.48
C HIS A 885 -2.83 -25.55 42.99
N GLY A 886 -2.44 -24.61 42.14
CA GLY A 886 -2.26 -24.80 40.70
C GLY A 886 -0.86 -24.39 40.23
N SER A 887 -0.63 -24.42 38.92
CA SER A 887 0.68 -24.03 38.33
C SER A 887 0.99 -22.52 38.44
N GLY A 888 0.06 -21.71 38.93
CA GLY A 888 0.14 -20.25 38.94
C GLY A 888 -0.54 -19.62 37.72
N LEU A 889 -0.95 -18.36 37.89
CA LEU A 889 -1.61 -17.56 36.85
C LEU A 889 -0.67 -17.32 35.66
N LYS A 890 -1.11 -17.69 34.46
CA LYS A 890 -0.41 -17.41 33.21
C LYS A 890 -1.13 -16.30 32.45
N LEU A 891 -0.44 -15.17 32.25
CA LEU A 891 -0.94 -14.01 31.48
C LEU A 891 -0.09 -13.73 30.23
N PHE A 892 1.10 -14.31 30.17
CA PHE A 892 2.06 -14.17 29.08
C PHE A 892 2.37 -15.57 28.51
N ALA A 893 2.44 -15.69 27.18
CA ALA A 893 2.57 -16.96 26.46
C ALA A 893 4.03 -17.44 26.40
#